data_AF-A6NQT7-F1
#
_entry.id   AF-A6NQT7-F1
#
_cell.length_a   1.000
_cell.length_b   1.000
_cell.length_c   1.000
_cell.angle_alpha   90.00
_cell.angle_beta   90.00
_cell.angle_gamma   90.00
#
_symmetry.space_group_name_H-M   'P 1'
#
loop_
_entity.id
_entity.type
_entity.pdbx_description
1 polymer ?
#
loop_
_entity_poly.entity_id
_entity_poly.type
_entity_poly.pdbx_seq_one_letter_code
_entity_poly.pdbx_strand_id
1 'polypeptide(L)'
;MKRTSKFLSLLLALAMVCSLFVPAMAAEGEEGIVVLYTNDIHCTSDDGLAYAAIASYKAQMEDTYGADNVTLVDNGDAIQGGILGSMSNGSWIIDIMNAVGYDLAIPGNHEFDFKMDTFLDIVENQAEFPYLSCNFVDADGNAVLDPYKIISYGDVDVAYVGISTPETLTKSAPAYFQDDAGNYIYGFCQGNDGKDLYNQVQKTVDAARAAGADYVVAMAHLGVDAQSSPWMSTEVIANTTGIDVMLDGHSHSTVASETVKNAAGEDVLLSQTGTKAESVGKLVIAPDGTMTTELVSLADVDTTSQAYTDAKTFVEGIQAEYSEKANQVVATSSVDLTVNDPATGNRAVRSAETNLGDLCADAYRVLLGADIGWVNGGGVRADIAAGDITYGDIIAVHPFGNLACLVEVTGQQILDALELGAMQVGVSESGGFLQVSGIKFTIDPTIPSSVELDDAGNFVKVAGDRRVSDVQVLDSKTGEYKAIDASATYTLASHNYMLKDGGDGYAMFGKDNITILKDEVMVDNEVLINYIKDELGGVVGEEYADPYGQGRITIKYKGVEAGAWYVEAARYVMDNGIMTSAGNAGFLPNGTVTRGTVFQTLYNMAGKPEVTEAASFTDVEGKWYADAAAWAEDEGLTSGTGTGLFNGDAAITRQELAKIFADYTASKNIVATEDVDLSTYADADKIPGWASESMETAVSLGILKGSNNQLNPAGTAVRSELAQILLNVSKLTPAYTEETVTIEVAAKDGVPAHTMTAIVTVPTSATKDAKVPGVVMLHGTGSNMHEVNGAYDMAAAEMAVQGLATIRFNFQGIDEGTEELYVNYSYTSANIDAKAAADYLAGLEVVDGDKLGVMGWSQGGTNAFLAAAAYPDTFKSVVTWAGALDLTTMFEDFDAAYAEAEKNGSFTMEFDWRTSLPTGFQWFKDVKSTDVLEETKTIKAPILTINGAADTVVDPASGKTVADAAQNEASANLIIENCDHTLNMFSGDYTAINQVISATADFFVDTLSGTAAADKAA
;
A
#
# COMPACT_ATOMS: atom_id res chain seq x y z
N MET A 1 -57.57 -47.98 16.64
CA MET A 1 -56.72 -47.62 17.81
C MET A 1 -56.03 -48.88 18.35
N LYS A 2 -54.72 -48.78 18.67
CA LYS A 2 -53.84 -49.76 19.37
C LYS A 2 -52.86 -50.67 18.57
N ARG A 3 -52.47 -50.36 17.33
CA ARG A 3 -51.28 -51.04 16.73
C ARG A 3 -50.22 -50.17 16.04
N THR A 4 -50.50 -48.91 15.72
CA THR A 4 -49.53 -48.02 15.06
C THR A 4 -48.68 -47.15 16.02
N SER A 5 -49.08 -47.00 17.31
CA SER A 5 -48.31 -46.16 18.24
C SER A 5 -47.07 -46.83 18.85
N LYS A 6 -46.96 -48.17 18.79
CA LYS A 6 -45.80 -48.90 19.34
C LYS A 6 -44.61 -48.98 18.39
N PHE A 7 -44.84 -48.82 17.07
CA PHE A 7 -43.77 -48.79 16.07
C PHE A 7 -43.07 -47.42 16.05
N LEU A 8 -43.84 -46.33 16.26
CA LEU A 8 -43.31 -44.98 16.30
C LEU A 8 -42.46 -44.71 17.56
N SER A 9 -42.84 -45.28 18.71
CA SER A 9 -42.04 -45.17 19.95
C SER A 9 -40.76 -46.01 19.92
N LEU A 10 -40.73 -47.12 19.17
CA LEU A 10 -39.52 -47.94 19.01
C LEU A 10 -38.55 -47.29 18.01
N LEU A 11 -39.05 -46.63 16.97
CA LEU A 11 -38.25 -45.84 16.02
C LEU A 11 -37.71 -44.55 16.63
N LEU A 12 -38.47 -43.85 17.48
CA LEU A 12 -37.95 -42.69 18.23
C LEU A 12 -36.92 -43.07 19.29
N ALA A 13 -37.08 -44.21 19.96
CA ALA A 13 -36.09 -44.70 20.93
C ALA A 13 -34.81 -45.21 20.24
N LEU A 14 -34.91 -45.80 19.04
CA LEU A 14 -33.75 -46.22 18.26
C LEU A 14 -33.02 -45.01 17.64
N ALA A 15 -33.76 -43.97 17.20
CA ALA A 15 -33.17 -42.71 16.73
C ALA A 15 -32.47 -41.92 17.86
N MET A 16 -33.02 -41.92 19.08
CA MET A 16 -32.38 -41.30 20.25
C MET A 16 -31.18 -42.08 20.81
N VAL A 17 -31.09 -43.39 20.56
CA VAL A 17 -29.92 -44.21 20.95
C VAL A 17 -28.82 -44.16 19.88
N CYS A 18 -29.17 -43.97 18.61
CA CYS A 18 -28.20 -43.72 17.53
C CYS A 18 -27.63 -42.29 17.54
N SER A 19 -28.26 -41.33 18.22
CA SER A 19 -27.71 -39.97 18.43
C SER A 19 -26.81 -39.85 19.67
N LEU A 20 -26.63 -40.92 20.46
CA LEU A 20 -25.74 -40.95 21.63
C LEU A 20 -24.40 -41.68 21.37
N PHE A 21 -24.13 -42.03 20.10
CA PHE A 21 -22.87 -42.63 19.66
C PHE A 21 -22.36 -41.96 18.37
N VAL A 22 -22.49 -40.64 18.26
CA VAL A 22 -21.48 -39.90 17.52
C VAL A 22 -20.29 -39.87 18.48
N PRO A 23 -19.15 -40.54 18.20
CA PRO A 23 -17.95 -40.16 18.90
C PRO A 23 -17.83 -38.67 18.68
N ALA A 24 -17.85 -37.89 19.75
CA ALA A 24 -17.21 -36.59 19.70
C ALA A 24 -15.78 -36.91 19.25
N MET A 25 -15.52 -36.78 17.95
CA MET A 25 -14.20 -36.42 17.53
C MET A 25 -14.04 -35.04 18.13
N ALA A 26 -13.49 -35.02 19.35
CA ALA A 26 -12.57 -33.95 19.68
C ALA A 26 -11.68 -33.85 18.44
N ALA A 27 -11.57 -32.67 17.84
CA ALA A 27 -10.43 -32.41 17.00
C ALA A 27 -9.23 -32.82 17.86
N GLU A 28 -8.56 -33.91 17.50
CA GLU A 28 -7.20 -34.09 17.98
C GLU A 28 -6.49 -32.86 17.43
N GLY A 29 -6.08 -31.97 18.33
CA GLY A 29 -5.30 -30.80 17.98
C GLY A 29 -4.11 -31.21 17.11
N GLU A 30 -3.61 -30.29 16.30
CA GLU A 30 -2.41 -30.59 15.53
C GLU A 30 -1.25 -30.94 16.48
N GLU A 31 -0.45 -31.96 16.14
CA GLU A 31 0.72 -32.36 16.93
C GLU A 31 1.95 -31.57 16.46
N GLY A 32 2.67 -30.93 17.39
CA GLY A 32 3.89 -30.18 17.10
C GLY A 32 4.22 -29.16 18.19
N ILE A 33 5.42 -28.56 18.11
CA ILE A 33 5.84 -27.44 18.96
C ILE A 33 5.74 -26.17 18.13
N VAL A 34 5.15 -25.12 18.69
CA VAL A 34 5.00 -23.82 18.03
C VAL A 34 5.81 -22.77 18.76
N VAL A 35 6.68 -22.08 18.01
CA VAL A 35 7.34 -20.86 18.48
C VAL A 35 6.76 -19.69 17.71
N LEU A 36 6.02 -18.84 18.40
CA LEU A 36 5.60 -17.54 17.90
C LEU A 36 6.73 -16.54 18.18
N TYR A 37 7.05 -15.71 17.20
CA TYR A 37 8.14 -14.74 17.35
C TYR A 37 7.80 -13.39 16.74
N THR A 38 8.34 -12.35 17.35
CA THR A 38 8.30 -10.95 16.89
C THR A 38 9.69 -10.35 16.89
N ASN A 39 9.91 -9.32 16.06
CA ASN A 39 11.11 -8.48 16.10
C ASN A 39 10.73 -7.04 15.73
N ASP A 40 11.51 -6.05 16.19
CA ASP A 40 11.43 -4.65 15.76
C ASP A 40 10.02 -4.06 15.84
N ILE A 41 9.26 -4.45 16.87
CA ILE A 41 7.91 -3.94 17.08
C ILE A 41 7.94 -2.42 17.25
N HIS A 42 8.99 -1.89 17.87
CA HIS A 42 9.18 -0.46 18.05
C HIS A 42 7.94 0.28 18.57
N CYS A 43 7.37 -0.17 19.69
CA CYS A 43 6.11 0.33 20.27
C CYS A 43 4.84 0.16 19.40
N THR A 44 4.95 -0.54 18.26
CA THR A 44 3.94 -0.65 17.17
C THR A 44 3.61 0.69 16.49
N SER A 45 2.86 0.65 15.39
CA SER A 45 2.29 1.83 14.72
C SER A 45 0.85 2.16 15.17
N ASP A 46 0.23 1.28 15.95
CA ASP A 46 -1.17 1.35 16.37
C ASP A 46 -1.34 1.60 17.88
N ASP A 47 -0.36 2.30 18.46
CA ASP A 47 -0.28 2.61 19.89
C ASP A 47 -0.40 1.37 20.79
N GLY A 48 0.18 0.24 20.37
CA GLY A 48 0.25 -1.00 21.12
C GLY A 48 -0.91 -1.98 20.91
N LEU A 49 -1.89 -1.70 20.04
CA LEU A 49 -3.02 -2.62 19.81
C LEU A 49 -2.62 -3.91 19.07
N ALA A 50 -1.51 -3.92 18.33
CA ALA A 50 -1.02 -5.12 17.67
C ALA A 50 -0.65 -6.22 18.67
N TYR A 51 -0.25 -5.85 19.88
CA TYR A 51 -0.05 -6.78 20.99
C TYR A 51 -1.33 -7.53 21.37
N ALA A 52 -2.51 -6.93 21.22
CA ALA A 52 -3.77 -7.63 21.44
C ALA A 52 -4.02 -8.70 20.36
N ALA A 53 -3.67 -8.41 19.10
CA ALA A 53 -3.71 -9.41 18.03
C ALA A 53 -2.73 -10.56 18.31
N ILE A 54 -1.50 -10.27 18.75
CA ILE A 54 -0.51 -11.28 19.16
C ILE A 54 -1.06 -12.16 20.29
N ALA A 55 -1.69 -11.57 21.31
CA ALA A 55 -2.33 -12.32 22.40
C ALA A 55 -3.44 -13.26 21.88
N SER A 56 -4.24 -12.78 20.93
CA SER A 56 -5.28 -13.59 20.27
C SER A 56 -4.69 -14.77 19.50
N TYR A 57 -3.65 -14.50 18.70
CA TYR A 57 -3.01 -15.52 17.89
C TYR A 57 -2.29 -16.56 18.76
N LYS A 58 -1.65 -16.13 19.84
CA LYS A 58 -1.10 -17.03 20.87
C LYS A 58 -2.19 -17.95 21.40
N ALA A 59 -3.30 -17.40 21.87
CA ALA A 59 -4.42 -18.20 22.40
C ALA A 59 -4.96 -19.20 21.35
N GLN A 60 -5.05 -18.80 20.08
CA GLN A 60 -5.45 -19.69 18.99
C GLN A 60 -4.47 -20.87 18.81
N MET A 61 -3.16 -20.61 18.89
CA MET A 61 -2.15 -21.66 18.80
C MET A 61 -2.17 -22.56 20.04
N GLU A 62 -2.38 -22.01 21.24
CA GLU A 62 -2.51 -22.79 22.47
C GLU A 62 -3.75 -23.70 22.44
N ASP A 63 -4.86 -23.24 21.86
CA ASP A 63 -6.06 -24.06 21.65
C ASP A 63 -5.83 -25.17 20.62
N THR A 64 -4.97 -24.93 19.63
CA THR A 64 -4.72 -25.85 18.50
C THR A 64 -3.67 -26.91 18.83
N TYR A 65 -2.55 -26.52 19.43
CA TYR A 65 -1.38 -27.38 19.70
C TYR A 65 -1.25 -27.75 21.19
N GLY A 66 -1.99 -27.08 22.07
CA GLY A 66 -1.89 -27.19 23.52
C GLY A 66 -0.95 -26.13 24.09
N ALA A 67 -1.35 -25.49 25.20
CA ALA A 67 -0.58 -24.42 25.83
C ALA A 67 0.85 -24.80 26.22
N ASP A 68 1.07 -26.04 26.65
CA ASP A 68 2.41 -26.56 26.99
C ASP A 68 3.33 -26.73 25.76
N ASN A 69 2.80 -26.57 24.54
CA ASN A 69 3.49 -26.73 23.26
C ASN A 69 3.72 -25.40 22.51
N VAL A 70 3.34 -24.27 23.08
CA VAL A 70 3.46 -22.94 22.45
C VAL A 70 4.40 -22.07 23.26
N THR A 71 5.26 -21.31 22.59
CA THR A 71 6.14 -20.32 23.22
C THR A 71 6.18 -19.06 22.38
N LEU A 72 5.95 -17.92 23.00
CA LEU A 72 6.01 -16.60 22.38
C LEU A 72 7.32 -15.92 22.75
N VAL A 73 8.11 -15.52 21.76
CA VAL A 73 9.42 -14.91 21.97
C VAL A 73 9.54 -13.56 21.26
N ASP A 74 10.36 -12.67 21.81
CA ASP A 74 10.73 -11.42 21.14
C ASP A 74 12.21 -11.38 20.81
N ASN A 75 12.52 -11.03 19.56
CA ASN A 75 13.87 -10.95 19.02
C ASN A 75 14.45 -9.53 19.07
N GLY A 76 13.97 -8.64 19.94
CA GLY A 76 14.59 -7.35 20.24
C GLY A 76 13.94 -6.15 19.54
N ASP A 77 14.32 -4.95 20.00
CA ASP A 77 13.83 -3.63 19.58
C ASP A 77 12.32 -3.42 19.80
N ALA A 78 11.80 -3.86 20.94
CA ALA A 78 10.40 -3.71 21.32
C ALA A 78 10.07 -2.31 21.86
N ILE A 79 10.95 -1.75 22.69
CA ILE A 79 10.57 -0.69 23.66
C ILE A 79 10.70 0.76 23.16
N GLN A 80 11.23 0.98 21.97
CA GLN A 80 11.55 2.31 21.41
C GLN A 80 10.67 2.63 20.19
N GLY A 81 10.50 3.89 19.80
CA GLY A 81 10.03 4.22 18.44
C GLY A 81 8.57 4.61 18.33
N GLY A 82 7.94 4.86 19.47
CA GLY A 82 6.60 5.43 19.61
C GLY A 82 6.38 6.03 21.00
N ILE A 83 5.22 6.66 21.18
CA ILE A 83 4.90 7.46 22.38
C ILE A 83 4.96 6.61 23.66
N LEU A 84 4.48 5.36 23.59
CA LEU A 84 4.47 4.43 24.72
C LEU A 84 5.87 4.23 25.31
N GLY A 85 6.87 4.01 24.47
CA GLY A 85 8.27 3.87 24.87
C GLY A 85 8.83 5.18 25.41
N SER A 86 8.71 6.27 24.65
CA SER A 86 9.33 7.57 24.97
C SER A 86 8.82 8.17 26.29
N MET A 87 7.54 8.01 26.62
CA MET A 87 6.97 8.59 27.84
C MET A 87 7.24 7.76 29.11
N SER A 88 7.53 6.47 28.95
CA SER A 88 7.73 5.53 30.06
C SER A 88 9.16 5.04 30.20
N ASN A 89 10.07 5.46 29.32
CA ASN A 89 11.40 4.88 29.15
C ASN A 89 11.31 3.36 28.92
N GLY A 90 10.36 2.94 28.09
CA GLY A 90 10.13 1.55 27.70
C GLY A 90 9.29 0.72 28.67
N SER A 91 9.06 1.17 29.91
CA SER A 91 8.41 0.36 30.95
C SER A 91 6.99 -0.07 30.56
N TRP A 92 6.22 0.78 29.89
CA TRP A 92 4.85 0.43 29.49
C TRP A 92 4.79 -0.68 28.44
N ILE A 93 5.78 -0.76 27.54
CA ILE A 93 5.83 -1.85 26.56
C ILE A 93 6.11 -3.17 27.27
N ILE A 94 6.98 -3.18 28.27
CA ILE A 94 7.25 -4.37 29.09
C ILE A 94 5.99 -4.82 29.84
N ASP A 95 5.23 -3.88 30.41
CA ASP A 95 3.96 -4.19 31.06
C ASP A 95 2.95 -4.81 30.08
N ILE A 96 2.90 -4.31 28.83
CA ILE A 96 2.07 -4.88 27.76
C ILE A 96 2.56 -6.27 27.38
N MET A 97 3.86 -6.49 27.20
CA MET A 97 4.44 -7.81 26.89
C MET A 97 4.16 -8.83 28.00
N ASN A 98 4.21 -8.42 29.26
CA ASN A 98 3.81 -9.24 30.40
C ASN A 98 2.31 -9.63 30.29
N ALA A 99 1.44 -8.67 29.97
CA ALA A 99 0.00 -8.91 29.83
C ALA A 99 -0.36 -9.82 28.64
N VAL A 100 0.38 -9.74 27.53
CA VAL A 100 0.26 -10.61 26.36
C VAL A 100 0.78 -12.02 26.65
N GLY A 101 1.73 -12.14 27.59
CA GLY A 101 2.35 -13.39 27.98
C GLY A 101 3.52 -13.78 27.09
N TYR A 102 4.47 -12.87 26.86
CA TYR A 102 5.77 -13.25 26.29
C TYR A 102 6.51 -14.22 27.23
N ASP A 103 7.18 -15.22 26.66
CA ASP A 103 7.86 -16.29 27.39
C ASP A 103 9.38 -16.06 27.47
N LEU A 104 9.97 -15.44 26.44
CA LEU A 104 11.41 -15.12 26.33
C LEU A 104 11.59 -13.83 25.52
N ALA A 105 12.68 -13.10 25.78
CA ALA A 105 13.12 -12.01 24.92
C ALA A 105 14.66 -11.97 24.81
N ILE A 106 15.16 -11.28 23.80
CA ILE A 106 16.56 -10.85 23.72
C ILE A 106 16.63 -9.32 23.58
N PRO A 107 17.71 -8.65 24.03
CA PRO A 107 17.87 -7.25 23.73
C PRO A 107 18.42 -7.07 22.32
N GLY A 108 17.73 -6.25 21.53
CA GLY A 108 18.26 -5.53 20.38
C GLY A 108 19.03 -4.28 20.82
N ASN A 109 19.39 -3.43 19.85
CA ASN A 109 20.16 -2.22 20.17
C ASN A 109 19.33 -1.18 20.91
N HIS A 110 18.04 -1.05 20.62
CA HIS A 110 17.19 0.01 21.15
C HIS A 110 16.69 -0.28 22.58
N GLU A 111 16.89 -1.48 23.11
CA GLU A 111 16.66 -1.76 24.55
C GLU A 111 17.57 -0.92 25.47
N PHE A 112 18.71 -0.43 24.95
CA PHE A 112 19.69 0.34 25.73
C PHE A 112 19.53 1.86 25.61
N ASP A 113 18.58 2.35 24.80
CA ASP A 113 18.41 3.78 24.51
C ASP A 113 18.05 4.61 25.75
N PHE A 114 17.33 3.99 26.69
CA PHE A 114 16.99 4.60 27.97
C PHE A 114 18.08 4.43 29.03
N LYS A 115 19.32 4.10 28.59
CA LYS A 115 20.54 3.84 29.37
C LYS A 115 20.60 2.44 30.00
N MET A 116 21.83 1.99 30.24
CA MET A 116 22.15 0.67 30.80
C MET A 116 21.43 0.38 32.13
N ASP A 117 21.43 1.32 33.08
CA ASP A 117 20.80 1.12 34.39
C ASP A 117 19.28 0.89 34.27
N THR A 118 18.61 1.58 33.34
CA THR A 118 17.17 1.41 33.09
C THR A 118 16.88 0.03 32.50
N PHE A 119 17.67 -0.41 31.53
CA PHE A 119 17.53 -1.74 30.95
C PHE A 119 17.71 -2.83 32.01
N LEU A 120 18.75 -2.73 32.85
CA LEU A 120 18.98 -3.71 33.90
C LEU A 120 17.86 -3.71 34.96
N ASP A 121 17.28 -2.55 35.29
CA ASP A 121 16.13 -2.48 36.20
C ASP A 121 14.88 -3.15 35.59
N ILE A 122 14.63 -2.96 34.29
CA ILE A 122 13.56 -3.67 33.57
C ILE A 122 13.76 -5.18 33.67
N VAL A 123 14.98 -5.66 33.37
CA VAL A 123 15.32 -7.09 33.39
C VAL A 123 15.17 -7.68 34.80
N GLU A 124 15.61 -6.97 35.83
CA GLU A 124 15.61 -7.48 37.21
C GLU A 124 14.26 -7.38 37.91
N ASN A 125 13.49 -6.31 37.63
CA ASN A 125 12.37 -5.91 38.48
C ASN A 125 11.02 -5.82 37.76
N GLN A 126 10.97 -5.86 36.42
CA GLN A 126 9.74 -5.62 35.66
C GLN A 126 9.35 -6.71 34.68
N ALA A 127 10.29 -7.23 33.88
CA ALA A 127 10.00 -8.28 32.91
C ALA A 127 9.63 -9.60 33.63
N GLU A 128 8.47 -10.19 33.29
CA GLU A 128 8.05 -11.49 33.82
C GLU A 128 8.64 -12.68 33.04
N PHE A 129 9.36 -12.37 31.95
CA PHE A 129 10.12 -13.30 31.11
C PHE A 129 11.62 -12.99 31.18
N PRO A 130 12.51 -13.98 31.00
CA PRO A 130 13.94 -13.75 31.00
C PRO A 130 14.40 -13.11 29.67
N TYR A 131 15.31 -12.15 29.80
CA TYR A 131 16.14 -11.70 28.69
C TYR A 131 17.37 -12.61 28.54
N LEU A 132 17.66 -13.03 27.31
CA LEU A 132 18.80 -13.87 26.96
C LEU A 132 19.81 -13.09 26.11
N SER A 133 21.11 -13.33 26.31
CA SER A 133 22.15 -12.87 25.39
C SER A 133 23.46 -13.59 25.68
N CYS A 134 23.98 -14.32 24.69
CA CYS A 134 25.22 -15.06 24.85
C CYS A 134 26.47 -14.20 24.66
N ASN A 135 26.34 -13.04 24.01
CA ASN A 135 27.44 -12.17 23.65
C ASN A 135 27.43 -10.81 24.36
N PHE A 136 26.38 -10.45 25.10
CA PHE A 136 26.42 -9.29 25.99
C PHE A 136 27.25 -9.58 27.25
N VAL A 137 28.44 -8.98 27.32
CA VAL A 137 29.46 -9.29 28.33
C VAL A 137 29.94 -8.05 29.09
N ASP A 138 30.39 -8.27 30.33
CA ASP A 138 31.11 -7.26 31.12
C ASP A 138 32.58 -7.10 30.67
N ALA A 139 33.30 -6.18 31.31
CA ALA A 139 34.70 -5.88 31.04
C ALA A 139 35.66 -7.10 31.23
N ASP A 140 35.26 -8.09 32.02
CA ASP A 140 36.01 -9.32 32.27
C ASP A 140 35.63 -10.45 31.29
N GLY A 141 34.65 -10.22 30.41
CA GLY A 141 34.14 -11.17 29.43
C GLY A 141 33.11 -12.16 30.00
N ASN A 142 32.52 -11.87 31.18
CA ASN A 142 31.43 -12.68 31.73
C ASN A 142 30.10 -12.24 31.09
N ALA A 143 29.22 -13.20 30.82
CA ALA A 143 27.88 -12.90 30.34
C ALA A 143 27.10 -12.11 31.40
N VAL A 144 26.43 -11.03 30.98
CA VAL A 144 25.58 -10.19 31.85
C VAL A 144 24.20 -10.82 32.00
N LEU A 145 23.72 -11.48 30.95
CA LEU A 145 22.44 -12.21 30.90
C LEU A 145 22.70 -13.71 30.74
N ASP A 146 21.66 -14.52 30.99
CA ASP A 146 21.75 -15.94 30.68
C ASP A 146 21.92 -16.13 29.17
N PRO A 147 22.85 -16.99 28.71
CA PRO A 147 23.17 -17.11 27.29
C PRO A 147 22.12 -17.91 26.51
N TYR A 148 21.42 -18.83 27.17
CA TYR A 148 20.36 -19.64 26.60
C TYR A 148 19.42 -20.20 27.68
N LYS A 149 18.23 -20.64 27.27
CA LYS A 149 17.27 -21.36 28.13
C LYS A 149 16.74 -22.60 27.40
N ILE A 150 16.65 -23.74 28.10
CA ILE A 150 16.02 -24.96 27.57
C ILE A 150 14.59 -25.03 28.07
N ILE A 151 13.64 -25.23 27.16
CA ILE A 151 12.24 -25.51 27.45
C ILE A 151 11.91 -26.93 26.97
N SER A 152 11.29 -27.71 27.85
CA SER A 152 10.88 -29.08 27.57
C SER A 152 9.43 -29.13 27.10
N TYR A 153 9.21 -29.67 25.91
CA TYR A 153 7.91 -29.91 25.30
C TYR A 153 7.65 -31.42 25.31
N GLY A 154 7.13 -31.91 26.43
CA GLY A 154 7.05 -33.35 26.69
C GLY A 154 8.43 -33.98 26.79
N ASP A 155 8.80 -34.82 25.82
CA ASP A 155 10.08 -35.52 25.75
C ASP A 155 11.11 -34.83 24.83
N VAL A 156 10.76 -33.66 24.26
CA VAL A 156 11.63 -32.88 23.35
C VAL A 156 12.16 -31.64 24.09
N ASP A 157 13.47 -31.47 24.13
CA ASP A 157 14.13 -30.30 24.73
C ASP A 157 14.59 -29.31 23.64
N VAL A 158 14.05 -28.08 23.66
CA VAL A 158 14.46 -27.01 22.73
C VAL A 158 15.25 -25.95 23.48
N ALA A 159 16.46 -25.64 23.00
CA ALA A 159 17.26 -24.54 23.50
C ALA A 159 17.00 -23.25 22.71
N TYR A 160 16.72 -22.18 23.44
CA TYR A 160 16.64 -20.81 22.92
C TYR A 160 17.93 -20.09 23.26
N VAL A 161 18.73 -19.76 22.23
CA VAL A 161 20.03 -19.07 22.38
C VAL A 161 19.87 -17.61 21.99
N GLY A 162 20.18 -16.68 22.90
CA GLY A 162 20.04 -15.24 22.63
C GLY A 162 21.29 -14.62 22.01
N ILE A 163 21.13 -13.76 21.00
CA ILE A 163 22.23 -13.09 20.31
C ILE A 163 21.86 -11.62 20.02
N SER A 164 22.63 -10.68 20.56
CA SER A 164 22.40 -9.24 20.39
C SER A 164 23.39 -8.64 19.39
N THR A 165 22.97 -7.69 18.54
CA THR A 165 23.89 -7.07 17.56
C THR A 165 25.06 -6.34 18.23
N PRO A 166 26.31 -6.56 17.79
CA PRO A 166 27.43 -5.73 18.21
C PRO A 166 27.32 -4.25 17.80
N GLU A 167 26.50 -3.93 16.80
CA GLU A 167 26.18 -2.54 16.43
C GLU A 167 25.49 -1.77 17.56
N THR A 168 24.97 -2.44 18.58
CA THR A 168 24.41 -1.82 19.80
C THR A 168 25.33 -0.75 20.39
N LEU A 169 26.66 -0.95 20.31
CA LEU A 169 27.65 0.01 20.81
C LEU A 169 27.58 1.39 20.12
N THR A 170 27.07 1.47 18.89
CA THR A 170 26.98 2.72 18.11
C THR A 170 25.55 3.11 17.72
N LYS A 171 24.62 2.15 17.65
CA LYS A 171 23.20 2.38 17.31
C LYS A 171 22.37 2.86 18.49
N SER A 172 22.72 2.42 19.71
CA SER A 172 22.33 3.13 20.94
C SER A 172 23.34 4.25 21.18
N ALA A 173 24.12 4.26 22.26
CA ALA A 173 25.20 5.24 22.42
C ALA A 173 26.47 4.62 23.01
N PRO A 174 27.68 4.88 22.45
CA PRO A 174 28.94 4.37 23.00
C PRO A 174 29.11 4.67 24.49
N ALA A 175 28.72 5.88 24.91
CA ALA A 175 28.81 6.33 26.29
C ALA A 175 28.01 5.47 27.29
N TYR A 176 26.96 4.76 26.86
CA TYR A 176 26.16 3.90 27.74
C TYR A 176 26.85 2.59 28.09
N PHE A 177 27.91 2.25 27.36
CA PHE A 177 28.71 1.05 27.56
C PHE A 177 30.11 1.36 28.09
N GLN A 178 30.41 2.63 28.38
CA GLN A 178 31.72 3.13 28.80
C GLN A 178 31.71 3.67 30.24
N ASP A 179 32.88 3.64 30.89
CA ASP A 179 33.13 4.40 32.12
C ASP A 179 33.36 5.90 31.82
N ASP A 180 33.49 6.72 32.88
CA ASP A 180 33.75 8.16 32.75
C ASP A 180 35.01 8.50 31.95
N ALA A 181 35.97 7.56 31.87
CA ALA A 181 37.23 7.68 31.16
C ALA A 181 37.15 7.16 29.71
N GLY A 182 35.98 6.74 29.24
CA GLY A 182 35.74 6.27 27.87
C GLY A 182 36.17 4.82 27.62
N ASN A 183 36.46 4.04 28.67
CA ASN A 183 36.78 2.61 28.50
C ASN A 183 35.47 1.82 28.42
N TYR A 184 35.33 0.97 27.41
CA TYR A 184 34.20 0.04 27.34
C TYR A 184 34.23 -0.93 28.54
N ILE A 185 33.18 -0.87 29.35
CA ILE A 185 32.93 -1.77 30.49
C ILE A 185 31.89 -2.84 30.18
N TYR A 186 31.24 -2.71 29.03
CA TYR A 186 30.35 -3.70 28.42
C TYR A 186 30.72 -3.89 26.95
N GLY A 187 30.44 -5.08 26.41
CA GLY A 187 30.70 -5.41 25.01
C GLY A 187 29.79 -6.50 24.48
N PHE A 188 29.93 -6.77 23.17
CA PHE A 188 29.06 -7.67 22.42
C PHE A 188 29.83 -8.69 21.57
N CYS A 189 31.10 -8.96 21.94
CA CYS A 189 32.03 -9.79 21.16
C CYS A 189 32.25 -9.27 19.72
N GLN A 190 32.34 -7.95 19.56
CA GLN A 190 32.45 -7.23 18.28
C GLN A 190 33.76 -7.46 17.50
N GLY A 191 34.82 -7.94 18.17
CA GLY A 191 36.18 -7.90 17.64
C GLY A 191 36.51 -8.94 16.57
N ASN A 192 37.72 -8.79 16.01
CA ASN A 192 38.36 -9.76 15.11
C ASN A 192 37.56 -10.08 13.84
N ASP A 193 36.92 -9.08 13.22
CA ASP A 193 36.17 -9.23 11.96
C ASP A 193 35.03 -10.26 12.12
N GLY A 194 34.20 -10.06 13.16
CA GLY A 194 33.06 -10.90 13.51
C GLY A 194 33.40 -12.22 14.23
N LYS A 195 34.66 -12.65 14.23
CA LYS A 195 35.05 -13.96 14.77
C LYS A 195 34.80 -14.12 16.25
N ASP A 196 34.90 -13.05 17.04
CA ASP A 196 34.64 -13.14 18.48
C ASP A 196 33.17 -13.50 18.75
N LEU A 197 32.23 -12.87 18.03
CA LEU A 197 30.81 -13.22 18.06
C LEU A 197 30.59 -14.68 17.63
N TYR A 198 31.12 -15.09 16.48
CA TYR A 198 30.94 -16.46 15.96
C TYR A 198 31.42 -17.52 16.95
N ASN A 199 32.59 -17.29 17.55
CA ASN A 199 33.16 -18.21 18.54
C ASN A 199 32.29 -18.28 19.81
N GLN A 200 31.74 -17.16 20.26
CA GLN A 200 30.89 -17.10 21.44
C GLN A 200 29.53 -17.78 21.20
N VAL A 201 28.94 -17.58 20.02
CA VAL A 201 27.72 -18.27 19.59
C VAL A 201 27.98 -19.78 19.51
N GLN A 202 29.04 -20.23 18.81
CA GLN A 202 29.38 -21.66 18.72
C GLN A 202 29.56 -22.29 20.09
N LYS A 203 30.30 -21.64 21.00
CA LYS A 203 30.51 -22.13 22.37
C LYS A 203 29.18 -22.31 23.13
N THR A 204 28.23 -21.41 22.91
CA THR A 204 26.91 -21.44 23.56
C THR A 204 26.03 -22.53 22.98
N VAL A 205 26.01 -22.67 21.65
CA VAL A 205 25.29 -23.75 20.95
C VAL A 205 25.83 -25.11 21.39
N ASP A 206 27.15 -25.28 21.46
CA ASP A 206 27.79 -26.50 21.96
C ASP A 206 27.37 -26.82 23.41
N ALA A 207 27.29 -25.80 24.26
CA ALA A 207 26.85 -25.94 25.64
C ALA A 207 25.38 -26.36 25.75
N ALA A 208 24.49 -25.75 24.95
CA ALA A 208 23.08 -26.10 24.89
C ALA A 208 22.86 -27.55 24.43
N ARG A 209 23.54 -27.97 23.36
CA ARG A 209 23.53 -29.37 22.87
C ARG A 209 24.08 -30.34 23.91
N ALA A 210 25.20 -29.98 24.57
CA ALA A 210 25.77 -30.81 25.64
C ALA A 210 24.86 -30.91 26.87
N ALA A 211 23.99 -29.92 27.10
CA ALA A 211 22.99 -29.92 28.17
C ALA A 211 21.75 -30.78 27.84
N GLY A 212 21.60 -31.25 26.60
CA GLY A 212 20.54 -32.19 26.20
C GLY A 212 19.58 -31.68 25.12
N ALA A 213 19.78 -30.49 24.56
CA ALA A 213 18.87 -29.92 23.58
C ALA A 213 18.77 -30.75 22.29
N ASP A 214 17.56 -31.21 21.96
CA ASP A 214 17.20 -31.87 20.71
C ASP A 214 17.16 -30.89 19.55
N TYR A 215 16.77 -29.63 19.81
CA TYR A 215 16.79 -28.54 18.84
C TYR A 215 17.37 -27.25 19.44
N VAL A 216 17.97 -26.41 18.59
CA VAL A 216 18.50 -25.09 18.93
C VAL A 216 17.85 -24.03 18.05
N VAL A 217 17.03 -23.19 18.67
CA VAL A 217 16.44 -21.98 18.11
C VAL A 217 17.31 -20.80 18.56
N ALA A 218 18.02 -20.18 17.63
CA ALA A 218 18.75 -18.95 17.88
C ALA A 218 17.78 -17.77 17.73
N MET A 219 17.57 -17.04 18.83
CA MET A 219 16.90 -15.74 18.84
C MET A 219 17.98 -14.69 18.60
N ALA A 220 17.92 -14.00 17.47
CA ALA A 220 18.95 -13.07 17.03
C ALA A 220 18.37 -11.70 16.72
N HIS A 221 19.15 -10.66 17.03
CA HIS A 221 18.91 -9.30 16.59
C HIS A 221 20.15 -8.82 15.86
N LEU A 222 20.43 -9.39 14.68
CA LEU A 222 21.69 -9.23 13.95
C LEU A 222 21.52 -8.62 12.56
N GLY A 223 20.36 -8.83 11.94
CA GLY A 223 20.06 -8.33 10.61
C GLY A 223 20.61 -9.20 9.48
N VAL A 224 19.99 -9.04 8.31
CA VAL A 224 20.39 -9.68 7.05
C VAL A 224 20.80 -8.67 5.98
N ASP A 225 20.86 -7.39 6.33
CA ASP A 225 21.31 -6.34 5.44
C ASP A 225 22.85 -6.22 5.45
N ALA A 226 23.41 -5.67 4.37
CA ALA A 226 24.85 -5.58 4.18
C ALA A 226 25.55 -4.63 5.16
N GLN A 227 24.84 -3.70 5.82
CA GLN A 227 25.44 -2.79 6.80
C GLN A 227 25.78 -3.53 8.10
N SER A 228 25.04 -4.59 8.39
CA SER A 228 25.23 -5.42 9.58
C SER A 228 26.44 -6.36 9.48
N SER A 229 27.13 -6.44 8.34
CA SER A 229 28.37 -7.21 8.18
C SER A 229 29.51 -6.59 9.01
N PRO A 230 30.33 -7.37 9.75
CA PRO A 230 30.47 -8.83 9.69
C PRO A 230 29.72 -9.57 10.81
N TRP A 231 28.50 -9.16 11.13
CA TRP A 231 27.70 -9.75 12.21
C TRP A 231 26.34 -10.26 11.73
N MET A 232 26.10 -10.33 10.42
CA MET A 232 24.81 -10.72 9.87
C MET A 232 24.42 -12.13 10.33
N SER A 233 23.12 -12.41 10.46
CA SER A 233 22.63 -13.76 10.77
C SER A 233 23.14 -14.82 9.80
N THR A 234 23.23 -14.49 8.51
CA THR A 234 23.77 -15.38 7.47
C THR A 234 25.26 -15.69 7.68
N GLU A 235 26.04 -14.73 8.16
CA GLU A 235 27.46 -14.91 8.46
C GLU A 235 27.67 -15.71 9.75
N VAL A 236 26.86 -15.49 10.79
CA VAL A 236 26.87 -16.31 12.00
C VAL A 236 26.54 -17.77 11.66
N ILE A 237 25.50 -18.03 10.87
CA ILE A 237 25.15 -19.37 10.40
C ILE A 237 26.33 -20.00 9.66
N ALA A 238 26.89 -19.29 8.66
CA ALA A 238 27.98 -19.80 7.83
C ALA A 238 29.28 -20.10 8.61
N ASN A 239 29.46 -19.50 9.79
CA ASN A 239 30.64 -19.70 10.64
C ASN A 239 30.37 -20.57 11.89
N THR A 240 29.16 -21.10 12.06
CA THR A 240 28.79 -21.96 13.19
C THR A 240 28.17 -23.29 12.73
N THR A 241 27.91 -24.18 13.69
CA THR A 241 27.27 -25.49 13.50
C THR A 241 26.32 -25.77 14.66
N GLY A 242 25.30 -26.60 14.43
CA GLY A 242 24.38 -27.07 15.48
C GLY A 242 23.17 -26.17 15.78
N ILE A 243 23.03 -25.02 15.11
CA ILE A 243 21.80 -24.22 15.07
C ILE A 243 20.84 -24.88 14.07
N ASP A 244 19.56 -25.03 14.43
CA ASP A 244 18.53 -25.55 13.51
C ASP A 244 17.71 -24.43 12.88
N VAL A 245 17.36 -23.41 13.68
CA VAL A 245 16.60 -22.22 13.24
C VAL A 245 17.24 -20.96 13.79
N MET A 246 17.32 -19.93 12.97
CA MET A 246 17.66 -18.56 13.33
C MET A 246 16.42 -17.67 13.10
N LEU A 247 15.87 -17.14 14.19
CA LEU A 247 14.79 -16.16 14.17
C LEU A 247 15.44 -14.79 14.42
N ASP A 248 15.47 -13.93 13.40
CA ASP A 248 16.26 -12.69 13.39
C ASP A 248 15.39 -11.42 13.59
N GLY A 249 16.06 -10.27 13.70
CA GLY A 249 15.52 -8.91 13.74
C GLY A 249 16.50 -7.87 13.15
N HIS A 250 16.46 -6.63 13.62
CA HIS A 250 17.36 -5.49 13.35
C HIS A 250 17.20 -4.83 11.97
N SER A 251 17.20 -5.63 10.90
CA SER A 251 17.25 -5.10 9.52
C SER A 251 15.89 -4.75 8.92
N HIS A 252 14.80 -4.89 9.71
CA HIS A 252 13.39 -4.66 9.31
C HIS A 252 12.97 -5.45 8.07
N SER A 253 13.67 -6.54 7.79
CA SER A 253 13.51 -7.34 6.58
C SER A 253 12.39 -8.36 6.77
N THR A 254 11.56 -8.52 5.74
CA THR A 254 10.52 -9.54 5.71
C THR A 254 11.07 -10.81 5.06
N VAL A 255 11.38 -11.81 5.89
CA VAL A 255 11.92 -13.11 5.44
C VAL A 255 11.05 -14.22 6.02
N ALA A 256 10.06 -14.69 5.26
CA ALA A 256 9.15 -15.73 5.75
C ALA A 256 9.84 -17.08 6.00
N SER A 257 10.79 -17.44 5.13
CA SER A 257 11.58 -18.66 5.26
C SER A 257 12.73 -18.65 4.25
N GLU A 258 13.98 -18.67 4.71
CA GLU A 258 15.16 -18.87 3.89
C GLU A 258 15.99 -20.04 4.43
N THR A 259 16.60 -20.83 3.53
CA THR A 259 17.52 -21.90 3.94
C THR A 259 18.96 -21.47 3.71
N VAL A 260 19.74 -21.38 4.78
CA VAL A 260 21.14 -20.96 4.77
C VAL A 260 22.04 -22.14 5.17
N LYS A 261 23.20 -22.26 4.51
CA LYS A 261 24.16 -23.34 4.81
C LYS A 261 25.08 -22.95 5.95
N ASN A 262 25.15 -23.80 6.97
CA ASN A 262 26.10 -23.63 8.07
C ASN A 262 27.54 -24.03 7.69
N ALA A 263 28.48 -23.92 8.62
CA ALA A 263 29.89 -24.25 8.38
C ALA A 263 30.14 -25.73 8.00
N ALA A 264 29.21 -26.64 8.31
CA ALA A 264 29.23 -28.05 7.94
C ALA A 264 28.47 -28.36 6.63
N GLY A 265 27.80 -27.36 6.02
CA GLY A 265 26.97 -27.53 4.84
C GLY A 265 25.56 -28.07 5.12
N GLU A 266 25.14 -28.05 6.38
CA GLU A 266 23.79 -28.42 6.82
C GLU A 266 22.84 -27.22 6.64
N ASP A 267 21.56 -27.51 6.48
CA ASP A 267 20.51 -26.49 6.31
C ASP A 267 20.11 -25.90 7.67
N VAL A 268 20.06 -24.57 7.74
CA VAL A 268 19.52 -23.80 8.87
C VAL A 268 18.40 -22.92 8.33
N LEU A 269 17.25 -22.93 9.00
CA LEU A 269 16.11 -22.11 8.63
C LEU A 269 16.30 -20.70 9.19
N LEU A 270 16.18 -19.67 8.36
CA LEU A 270 16.29 -18.26 8.72
C LEU A 270 14.95 -17.56 8.46
N SER A 271 14.47 -16.78 9.43
CA SER A 271 13.25 -15.98 9.26
C SER A 271 13.29 -14.68 10.06
N GLN A 272 12.56 -13.67 9.58
CA GLN A 272 12.43 -12.33 10.17
C GLN A 272 11.05 -11.74 9.80
N THR A 273 10.39 -11.05 10.72
CA THR A 273 8.97 -10.67 10.61
C THR A 273 8.71 -9.29 10.00
N GLY A 274 9.74 -8.57 9.55
CA GLY A 274 9.62 -7.16 9.18
C GLY A 274 9.77 -6.24 10.40
N THR A 275 8.90 -5.24 10.57
CA THR A 275 8.93 -4.29 11.69
C THR A 275 7.50 -3.86 12.06
N LYS A 276 7.35 -3.10 13.16
CA LYS A 276 6.10 -2.44 13.56
C LYS A 276 4.90 -3.36 13.78
N ALA A 277 5.17 -4.64 14.04
CA ALA A 277 4.16 -5.67 14.22
C ALA A 277 3.19 -5.74 13.02
N GLU A 278 3.68 -5.60 11.80
CA GLU A 278 2.87 -5.92 10.60
C GLU A 278 2.52 -7.42 10.56
N SER A 279 3.41 -8.26 11.08
CA SER A 279 3.22 -9.71 11.15
C SER A 279 3.78 -10.29 12.44
N VAL A 280 3.25 -11.46 12.82
CA VAL A 280 3.83 -12.38 13.81
C VAL A 280 4.37 -13.60 13.07
N GLY A 281 5.58 -14.02 13.42
CA GLY A 281 6.20 -15.21 12.88
C GLY A 281 5.69 -16.47 13.59
N LYS A 282 5.50 -17.55 12.84
CA LYS A 282 5.18 -18.88 13.37
C LYS A 282 6.18 -19.91 12.88
N LEU A 283 7.00 -20.44 13.79
CA LEU A 283 7.80 -21.63 13.59
C LEU A 283 7.02 -22.84 14.11
N VAL A 284 6.92 -23.88 13.29
CA VAL A 284 6.39 -25.19 13.70
C VAL A 284 7.49 -26.23 13.62
N ILE A 285 7.72 -26.95 14.71
CA ILE A 285 8.56 -28.15 14.76
C ILE A 285 7.62 -29.35 14.83
N ALA A 286 7.51 -30.09 13.72
CA ALA A 286 6.65 -31.25 13.60
C ALA A 286 7.22 -32.45 14.40
N PRO A 287 6.40 -33.46 14.75
CA PRO A 287 6.86 -34.65 15.48
C PRO A 287 7.96 -35.46 14.79
N ASP A 288 8.10 -35.35 13.46
CA ASP A 288 9.17 -35.99 12.70
C ASP A 288 10.46 -35.15 12.61
N GLY A 289 10.47 -33.99 13.25
CA GLY A 289 11.57 -33.03 13.28
C GLY A 289 11.62 -32.08 12.09
N THR A 290 10.64 -32.13 11.18
CA THR A 290 10.52 -31.14 10.10
C THR A 290 10.18 -29.77 10.69
N MET A 291 10.86 -28.73 10.21
CA MET A 291 10.65 -27.35 10.67
C MET A 291 10.17 -26.47 9.53
N THR A 292 9.19 -25.62 9.81
CA THR A 292 8.65 -24.63 8.86
C THR A 292 8.41 -23.30 9.54
N THR A 293 8.72 -22.20 8.86
CA THR A 293 8.36 -20.85 9.29
C THR A 293 7.39 -20.22 8.30
N GLU A 294 6.43 -19.45 8.82
CA GLU A 294 5.60 -18.56 8.04
C GLU A 294 5.34 -17.25 8.79
N LEU A 295 4.91 -16.22 8.06
CA LEU A 295 4.49 -14.94 8.62
C LEU A 295 2.98 -14.82 8.55
N VAL A 296 2.38 -14.45 9.68
CA VAL A 296 0.94 -14.19 9.78
C VAL A 296 0.74 -12.69 9.94
N SER A 297 0.06 -12.08 8.98
CA SER A 297 -0.36 -10.68 9.05
C SER A 297 -1.24 -10.48 10.28
N LEU A 298 -0.88 -9.53 11.14
CA LEU A 298 -1.68 -9.24 12.34
C LEU A 298 -3.02 -8.59 12.02
N ALA A 299 -3.16 -8.00 10.82
CA ALA A 299 -4.44 -7.48 10.34
C ALA A 299 -5.48 -8.59 10.08
N ASP A 300 -5.03 -9.81 9.83
CA ASP A 300 -5.88 -10.97 9.52
C ASP A 300 -6.20 -11.83 10.75
N VAL A 301 -5.64 -11.49 11.92
CA VAL A 301 -5.87 -12.24 13.16
C VAL A 301 -7.26 -11.95 13.72
N ASP A 302 -7.91 -12.99 14.24
CA ASP A 302 -9.21 -12.90 14.91
C ASP A 302 -9.14 -11.93 16.10
N THR A 303 -9.97 -10.88 16.09
CA THR A 303 -10.06 -9.86 17.15
C THR A 303 -11.24 -10.08 18.10
N THR A 304 -11.95 -11.22 17.98
CA THR A 304 -13.12 -11.54 18.80
C THR A 304 -12.81 -12.38 20.04
N SER A 305 -11.56 -12.82 20.20
CA SER A 305 -11.13 -13.65 21.33
C SER A 305 -11.12 -12.87 22.66
N GLN A 306 -11.23 -13.62 23.77
CA GLN A 306 -11.09 -13.02 25.10
C GLN A 306 -9.68 -12.49 25.34
N ALA A 307 -8.65 -13.19 24.84
CA ALA A 307 -7.26 -12.77 24.95
C ALA A 307 -7.02 -11.41 24.25
N TYR A 308 -7.59 -11.23 23.06
CA TYR A 308 -7.59 -9.93 22.37
C TYR A 308 -8.25 -8.84 23.23
N THR A 309 -9.45 -9.12 23.74
CA THR A 309 -10.22 -8.15 24.53
C THR A 309 -9.48 -7.73 25.81
N ASP A 310 -8.85 -8.67 26.50
CA ASP A 310 -8.12 -8.43 27.74
C ASP A 310 -6.86 -7.61 27.49
N ALA A 311 -6.05 -8.00 26.50
CA ALA A 311 -4.84 -7.27 26.11
C ALA A 311 -5.19 -5.84 25.61
N LYS A 312 -6.22 -5.71 24.76
CA LYS A 312 -6.71 -4.40 24.29
C LYS A 312 -7.13 -3.51 25.45
N THR A 313 -7.88 -4.05 26.42
CA THR A 313 -8.32 -3.28 27.59
C THR A 313 -7.13 -2.80 28.42
N PHE A 314 -6.09 -3.62 28.54
CA PHE A 314 -4.87 -3.26 29.25
C PHE A 314 -4.12 -2.12 28.54
N VAL A 315 -3.91 -2.26 27.22
CA VAL A 315 -3.27 -1.24 26.37
C VAL A 315 -4.04 0.09 26.43
N GLU A 316 -5.36 0.06 26.27
CA GLU A 316 -6.22 1.26 26.36
C GLU A 316 -6.14 1.93 27.74
N GLY A 317 -5.93 1.14 28.80
CA GLY A 317 -5.71 1.64 30.15
C GLY A 317 -4.44 2.49 30.25
N ILE A 318 -3.35 2.04 29.64
CA ILE A 318 -2.07 2.78 29.56
C ILE A 318 -2.24 4.02 28.67
N GLN A 319 -2.89 3.88 27.51
CA GLN A 319 -3.15 4.98 26.58
C GLN A 319 -3.90 6.16 27.23
N ALA A 320 -4.86 5.85 28.11
CA ALA A 320 -5.62 6.85 28.82
C ALA A 320 -4.74 7.78 29.68
N GLU A 321 -3.58 7.33 30.13
CA GLU A 321 -2.66 8.10 30.99
C GLU A 321 -1.98 9.27 30.25
N TYR A 322 -1.86 9.21 28.92
CA TYR A 322 -1.15 10.23 28.13
C TYR A 322 -1.97 10.84 26.98
N SER A 323 -3.15 10.30 26.68
CA SER A 323 -4.01 10.73 25.57
C SER A 323 -4.32 12.24 25.52
N GLU A 324 -4.55 12.90 26.66
CA GLU A 324 -4.80 14.35 26.71
C GLU A 324 -3.60 15.15 26.22
N LYS A 325 -2.39 14.71 26.56
CA LYS A 325 -1.15 15.38 26.17
C LYS A 325 -0.78 15.08 24.72
N ALA A 326 -0.90 13.82 24.29
CA ALA A 326 -0.61 13.41 22.91
C ALA A 326 -1.50 14.14 21.90
N ASN A 327 -2.80 14.25 22.17
CA ASN A 327 -3.78 14.89 21.27
C ASN A 327 -3.75 16.43 21.30
N GLN A 328 -2.86 17.05 22.09
CA GLN A 328 -2.76 18.49 22.12
C GLN A 328 -2.20 19.00 20.79
N VAL A 329 -3.01 19.74 20.03
CA VAL A 329 -2.55 20.46 18.82
C VAL A 329 -1.52 21.52 19.22
N VAL A 330 -0.33 21.42 18.65
CA VAL A 330 0.80 22.33 18.90
C VAL A 330 1.08 23.24 17.70
N ALA A 331 0.76 22.83 16.48
CA ALA A 331 0.95 23.61 15.26
C ALA A 331 0.04 23.11 14.14
N THR A 332 0.21 23.63 12.92
CA THR A 332 -0.44 23.12 11.70
C THR A 332 0.58 23.03 10.56
N SER A 333 0.34 22.16 9.57
CA SER A 333 1.09 22.10 8.31
C SER A 333 0.14 22.28 7.13
N SER A 334 0.53 23.06 6.12
CA SER A 334 -0.22 23.16 4.86
C SER A 334 0.23 22.13 3.81
N VAL A 335 1.27 21.36 4.11
CA VAL A 335 1.91 20.38 3.20
C VAL A 335 2.17 19.07 3.94
N ASP A 336 2.29 17.96 3.21
CA ASP A 336 2.77 16.71 3.79
C ASP A 336 4.28 16.78 4.03
N LEU A 337 4.71 16.36 5.22
CA LEU A 337 6.11 16.30 5.63
C LEU A 337 6.50 14.83 5.74
N THR A 338 7.50 14.40 4.96
CA THR A 338 7.79 12.97 4.82
C THR A 338 9.26 12.62 5.08
N VAL A 339 9.46 11.42 5.61
CA VAL A 339 10.73 10.70 5.68
C VAL A 339 10.91 9.71 4.52
N ASN A 340 9.87 9.51 3.71
CA ASN A 340 9.81 8.56 2.61
C ASN A 340 9.96 9.25 1.26
N ASP A 341 10.35 8.50 0.22
CA ASP A 341 10.21 8.95 -1.15
C ASP A 341 8.75 8.76 -1.57
N PRO A 342 7.97 9.82 -1.81
CA PRO A 342 6.55 9.71 -2.13
C PRO A 342 6.29 8.96 -3.44
N ALA A 343 7.29 8.83 -4.31
CA ALA A 343 7.17 8.05 -5.53
C ALA A 343 7.29 6.53 -5.29
N THR A 344 7.89 6.12 -4.16
CA THR A 344 8.21 4.69 -3.89
C THR A 344 7.61 4.15 -2.61
N GLY A 345 7.27 5.02 -1.65
CA GLY A 345 6.92 4.64 -0.28
C GLY A 345 8.12 4.20 0.58
N ASN A 346 9.30 4.01 0.01
CA ASN A 346 10.50 3.62 0.75
C ASN A 346 11.08 4.79 1.54
N ARG A 347 11.74 4.47 2.65
CA ARG A 347 12.41 5.44 3.51
C ARG A 347 13.57 6.14 2.79
N ALA A 348 13.47 7.47 2.65
CA ALA A 348 14.42 8.32 1.95
C ALA A 348 15.31 9.13 2.91
N VAL A 349 14.83 9.48 4.10
CA VAL A 349 15.54 10.34 5.08
C VAL A 349 16.92 9.78 5.51
N ARG A 350 17.17 8.50 5.24
CA ARG A 350 18.41 7.76 5.54
C ARG A 350 19.35 7.60 4.34
N SER A 351 19.03 8.18 3.19
CA SER A 351 19.80 8.02 1.95
C SER A 351 19.75 9.24 1.02
N ALA A 352 18.79 10.14 1.23
CA ALA A 352 18.55 11.35 0.45
C ALA A 352 17.94 12.46 1.34
N GLU A 353 17.91 13.67 0.80
CA GLU A 353 17.26 14.83 1.43
C GLU A 353 15.74 14.66 1.43
N THR A 354 15.08 15.06 2.52
CA THR A 354 13.61 15.14 2.59
C THR A 354 13.15 16.45 3.23
N ASN A 355 11.92 16.89 2.96
CA ASN A 355 11.39 18.12 3.55
C ASN A 355 11.30 18.08 5.09
N LEU A 356 10.93 16.94 5.68
CA LEU A 356 10.88 16.81 7.13
C LEU A 356 12.29 16.79 7.75
N GLY A 357 13.26 16.17 7.06
CA GLY A 357 14.67 16.24 7.44
C GLY A 357 15.17 17.68 7.48
N ASP A 358 14.85 18.45 6.44
CA ASP A 358 15.18 19.88 6.35
C ASP A 358 14.55 20.71 7.47
N LEU A 359 13.27 20.48 7.75
CA LEU A 359 12.53 21.16 8.82
C LEU A 359 13.20 20.91 10.19
N CYS A 360 13.54 19.65 10.48
CA CYS A 360 14.20 19.28 11.73
C CYS A 360 15.60 19.91 11.85
N ALA A 361 16.39 19.88 10.77
CA ALA A 361 17.73 20.50 10.75
C ALA A 361 17.66 22.03 10.89
N ASP A 362 16.65 22.67 10.30
CA ASP A 362 16.38 24.10 10.47
C ASP A 362 16.04 24.44 11.92
N ALA A 363 15.21 23.64 12.58
CA ALA A 363 14.81 23.85 13.96
C ALA A 363 16.03 23.92 14.89
N TYR A 364 16.97 22.99 14.75
CA TYR A 364 18.25 23.04 15.48
C TYR A 364 19.06 24.30 15.13
N ARG A 365 19.29 24.56 13.84
CA ARG A 365 20.16 25.68 13.44
C ARG A 365 19.63 27.02 13.92
N VAL A 366 18.35 27.29 13.69
CA VAL A 366 17.73 28.60 13.91
C VAL A 366 17.59 28.88 15.40
N LEU A 367 16.99 27.96 16.17
CA LEU A 367 16.76 28.20 17.60
C LEU A 367 18.05 28.28 18.42
N LEU A 368 19.06 27.50 18.07
CA LEU A 368 20.35 27.57 18.78
C LEU A 368 21.25 28.70 18.25
N GLY A 369 20.94 29.27 17.09
CA GLY A 369 21.68 30.38 16.48
C GLY A 369 23.03 29.96 15.91
N ALA A 370 23.07 28.80 15.26
CA ALA A 370 24.28 28.19 14.70
C ALA A 370 24.52 28.56 13.24
N ASP A 371 25.76 28.40 12.77
CA ASP A 371 26.11 28.48 11.36
C ASP A 371 25.50 27.30 10.58
N ILE A 372 25.56 26.11 11.17
CA ILE A 372 25.09 24.84 10.60
C ILE A 372 24.18 24.15 11.62
N GLY A 373 23.12 23.52 11.15
CA GLY A 373 22.35 22.55 11.94
C GLY A 373 22.16 21.26 11.18
N TRP A 374 22.12 20.13 11.87
CA TRP A 374 21.79 18.86 11.24
C TRP A 374 21.11 17.89 12.21
N VAL A 375 20.52 16.86 11.64
CA VAL A 375 20.00 15.69 12.34
C VAL A 375 20.32 14.45 11.51
N ASN A 376 20.71 13.36 12.16
CA ASN A 376 20.87 12.07 11.49
C ASN A 376 19.49 11.52 11.07
N GLY A 377 19.40 10.88 9.90
CA GLY A 377 18.15 10.34 9.37
C GLY A 377 17.52 9.28 10.27
N GLY A 378 18.32 8.60 11.09
CA GLY A 378 17.86 7.69 12.14
C GLY A 378 17.10 8.39 13.26
N GLY A 379 17.33 9.70 13.46
CA GLY A 379 16.66 10.55 14.45
C GLY A 379 15.31 11.12 14.01
N VAL A 380 14.90 10.91 12.76
CA VAL A 380 13.62 11.39 12.19
C VAL A 380 12.79 10.15 11.79
N ARG A 381 11.71 9.86 12.52
CA ARG A 381 11.11 8.51 12.51
C ARG A 381 9.74 8.37 11.86
N ALA A 382 8.99 9.45 11.67
CA ALA A 382 7.62 9.40 11.18
C ALA A 382 7.29 10.56 10.24
N ASP A 383 6.29 10.35 9.38
CA ASP A 383 5.69 11.40 8.55
C ASP A 383 4.74 12.28 9.37
N ILE A 384 4.49 13.51 8.92
CA ILE A 384 3.42 14.39 9.43
C ILE A 384 2.55 14.78 8.23
N ALA A 385 1.28 14.37 8.26
CA ALA A 385 0.31 14.74 7.23
C ALA A 385 -0.02 16.24 7.28
N ALA A 386 -0.46 16.81 6.16
CA ALA A 386 -1.04 18.14 6.13
C ALA A 386 -2.26 18.24 7.09
N GLY A 387 -2.36 19.34 7.84
CA GLY A 387 -3.42 19.54 8.83
C GLY A 387 -2.89 19.96 10.21
N ASP A 388 -3.61 19.58 11.26
CA ASP A 388 -3.19 19.82 12.65
C ASP A 388 -1.98 18.96 13.00
N ILE A 389 -0.97 19.56 13.63
CA ILE A 389 0.19 18.86 14.18
C ILE A 389 -0.02 18.75 15.69
N THR A 390 -0.13 17.54 16.19
CA THR A 390 -0.27 17.23 17.61
C THR A 390 1.08 17.05 18.30
N TYR A 391 1.08 17.09 19.63
CA TYR A 391 2.27 16.74 20.41
C TYR A 391 2.69 15.28 20.18
N GLY A 392 1.72 14.38 19.95
CA GLY A 392 1.97 12.99 19.59
C GLY A 392 2.73 12.85 18.27
N ASP A 393 2.34 13.61 17.24
CA ASP A 393 3.04 13.62 15.94
C ASP A 393 4.51 14.03 16.10
N ILE A 394 4.78 15.05 16.93
CA ILE A 394 6.15 15.51 17.20
C ILE A 394 6.97 14.42 17.91
N ILE A 395 6.42 13.76 18.93
CA ILE A 395 7.10 12.63 19.60
C ILE A 395 7.37 11.50 18.60
N ALA A 396 6.41 11.21 17.71
CA ALA A 396 6.58 10.18 16.69
C ALA A 396 7.75 10.51 15.74
N VAL A 397 7.97 11.80 15.42
CA VAL A 397 9.15 12.25 14.66
C VAL A 397 10.44 12.11 15.48
N HIS A 398 10.47 12.58 16.73
CA HIS A 398 11.64 12.58 17.62
C HIS A 398 11.40 11.80 18.94
N PRO A 399 11.38 10.45 18.88
CA PRO A 399 10.99 9.62 20.02
C PRO A 399 12.08 9.41 21.08
N PHE A 400 13.31 9.86 20.83
CA PHE A 400 14.46 9.53 21.68
C PHE A 400 14.60 10.46 22.90
N GLY A 401 13.92 11.61 22.88
CA GLY A 401 14.10 12.63 23.92
C GLY A 401 15.51 13.19 23.96
N ASN A 402 16.16 13.27 22.78
CA ASN A 402 17.51 13.81 22.69
C ASN A 402 17.51 15.28 23.09
N LEU A 403 18.66 15.77 23.54
CA LEU A 403 18.82 17.11 24.08
C LEU A 403 19.70 17.94 23.15
N ALA A 404 19.21 19.12 22.78
CA ALA A 404 19.85 20.02 21.84
C ALA A 404 21.16 20.59 22.37
N CYS A 405 22.20 20.51 21.55
CA CYS A 405 23.55 20.94 21.84
C CYS A 405 24.04 21.89 20.75
N LEU A 406 24.82 22.90 21.16
CA LEU A 406 25.56 23.80 20.26
C LEU A 406 27.04 23.66 20.55
N VAL A 407 27.84 23.43 19.52
CA VAL A 407 29.27 23.15 19.65
C VAL A 407 30.10 23.97 18.68
N GLU A 408 31.38 24.16 18.99
CA GLU A 408 32.39 24.61 18.02
C GLU A 408 33.12 23.40 17.43
N VAL A 409 33.13 23.34 16.10
CA VAL A 409 33.80 22.29 15.32
C VAL A 409 34.64 22.91 14.20
N THR A 410 35.67 22.19 13.78
CA THR A 410 36.49 22.59 12.62
C THR A 410 35.79 22.22 11.31
N GLY A 411 36.08 22.95 10.24
CA GLY A 411 35.61 22.60 8.90
C GLY A 411 36.04 21.19 8.48
N GLN A 412 37.20 20.71 8.96
CA GLN A 412 37.66 19.35 8.73
C GLN A 412 36.75 18.30 9.40
N GLN A 413 36.34 18.52 10.66
CA GLN A 413 35.37 17.64 11.33
C GLN A 413 34.03 17.60 10.59
N ILE A 414 33.56 18.73 10.05
CA ILE A 414 32.34 18.78 9.23
C ILE A 414 32.51 17.94 7.96
N LEU A 415 33.63 18.10 7.25
CA LEU A 415 33.92 17.32 6.04
C LEU A 415 33.98 15.81 6.34
N ASP A 416 34.60 15.42 7.46
CA ASP A 416 34.69 14.03 7.90
C ASP A 416 33.31 13.45 8.25
N ALA A 417 32.47 14.23 8.95
CA ALA A 417 31.11 13.84 9.28
C ALA A 417 30.23 13.65 8.03
N LEU A 418 30.29 14.59 7.07
CA LEU A 418 29.54 14.44 5.81
C LEU A 418 29.99 13.20 5.01
N GLU A 419 31.29 12.88 5.01
CA GLU A 419 31.80 11.69 4.33
C GLU A 419 31.34 10.39 5.00
N LEU A 420 31.34 10.35 6.35
CA LEU A 420 30.78 9.23 7.12
C LEU A 420 29.29 9.05 6.81
N GLY A 421 28.49 10.10 6.94
CA GLY A 421 27.05 10.03 6.70
C GLY A 421 26.68 9.65 5.26
N ALA A 422 27.54 9.96 4.28
CA ALA A 422 27.32 9.61 2.88
C ALA A 422 27.88 8.22 2.48
N MET A 423 28.53 7.48 3.38
CA MET A 423 29.30 6.29 3.01
C MET A 423 28.46 5.17 2.39
N GLN A 424 27.18 5.07 2.77
CA GLN A 424 26.25 4.06 2.25
C GLN A 424 25.39 4.54 1.06
N VAL A 425 25.46 5.82 0.70
CA VAL A 425 24.65 6.37 -0.40
C VAL A 425 24.96 5.65 -1.71
N GLY A 426 23.90 5.17 -2.37
CA GLY A 426 23.98 4.33 -3.57
C GLY A 426 24.26 2.85 -3.33
N VAL A 427 24.32 2.42 -2.06
CA VAL A 427 24.50 1.01 -1.64
C VAL A 427 23.35 0.54 -0.77
N SER A 428 23.07 1.24 0.34
CA SER A 428 21.98 0.97 1.28
C SER A 428 21.52 2.26 1.98
N GLU A 429 20.42 2.20 2.74
CA GLU A 429 20.12 3.28 3.68
C GLU A 429 21.08 3.26 4.89
N SER A 430 21.21 4.40 5.57
CA SER A 430 21.96 4.51 6.82
C SER A 430 21.31 5.51 7.77
N GLY A 431 21.05 5.08 9.02
CA GLY A 431 20.58 5.97 10.08
C GLY A 431 21.51 7.18 10.30
N GLY A 432 22.81 7.02 10.05
CA GLY A 432 23.79 8.09 10.16
C GLY A 432 23.77 9.12 9.04
N PHE A 433 22.95 8.98 7.99
CA PHE A 433 22.87 9.98 6.91
C PHE A 433 22.43 11.35 7.46
N LEU A 434 23.07 12.44 7.02
CA LEU A 434 22.83 13.77 7.60
C LEU A 434 21.81 14.58 6.80
N GLN A 435 20.69 14.90 7.44
CA GLN A 435 19.78 15.97 7.02
C GLN A 435 20.34 17.30 7.52
N VAL A 436 20.38 18.33 6.69
CA VAL A 436 21.23 19.50 6.94
C VAL A 436 20.53 20.83 6.78
N SER A 437 21.01 21.85 7.48
CA SER A 437 20.60 23.25 7.37
C SER A 437 21.83 24.16 7.44
N GLY A 438 21.82 25.26 6.67
CA GLY A 438 22.94 26.20 6.60
C GLY A 438 24.17 25.69 5.85
N ILE A 439 24.10 24.52 5.22
CA ILE A 439 25.17 23.91 4.42
C ILE A 439 24.59 23.26 3.16
N LYS A 440 25.35 23.23 2.06
CA LYS A 440 25.04 22.51 0.82
C LYS A 440 26.22 21.67 0.38
N PHE A 441 25.97 20.52 -0.22
CA PHE A 441 27.03 19.65 -0.73
C PHE A 441 26.53 18.67 -1.81
N THR A 442 27.49 18.04 -2.50
CA THR A 442 27.23 17.03 -3.52
C THR A 442 27.88 15.70 -3.17
N ILE A 443 27.13 14.60 -3.29
CA ILE A 443 27.57 13.22 -3.11
C ILE A 443 27.74 12.57 -4.49
N ASP A 444 28.90 11.96 -4.74
CA ASP A 444 29.14 11.13 -5.92
C ASP A 444 29.24 9.65 -5.54
N PRO A 445 28.12 8.89 -5.58
CA PRO A 445 28.12 7.48 -5.19
C PRO A 445 28.96 6.60 -6.12
N THR A 446 29.41 7.10 -7.28
CA THR A 446 30.31 6.35 -8.17
C THR A 446 31.74 6.27 -7.65
N ILE A 447 32.09 7.08 -6.64
CA ILE A 447 33.34 7.00 -5.89
C ILE A 447 33.09 6.07 -4.69
N PRO A 448 33.76 4.90 -4.58
CA PRO A 448 33.64 4.03 -3.42
C PRO A 448 33.99 4.77 -2.12
N SER A 449 33.30 4.46 -1.03
CA SER A 449 33.64 5.04 0.28
C SER A 449 35.08 4.70 0.65
N SER A 450 35.79 5.70 1.17
CA SER A 450 37.16 5.56 1.69
C SER A 450 37.25 5.81 3.20
N VAL A 451 36.10 5.79 3.90
CA VAL A 451 36.00 5.86 5.35
C VAL A 451 36.57 4.58 5.96
N GLU A 452 37.47 4.72 6.93
CA GLU A 452 37.92 3.62 7.79
C GLU A 452 37.22 3.74 9.16
N LEU A 453 36.62 2.64 9.62
CA LEU A 453 36.00 2.49 10.94
C LEU A 453 36.86 1.57 11.83
N ASP A 454 36.74 1.69 13.15
CA ASP A 454 37.27 0.70 14.10
C ASP A 454 36.33 -0.50 14.27
N ASP A 455 36.75 -1.50 15.05
CA ASP A 455 35.97 -2.73 15.28
C ASP A 455 34.63 -2.47 16.01
N ALA A 456 34.44 -1.30 16.61
CA ALA A 456 33.18 -0.89 17.24
C ALA A 456 32.30 -0.05 16.29
N GLY A 457 32.75 0.21 15.05
CA GLY A 457 32.03 1.02 14.07
C GLY A 457 32.28 2.53 14.19
N ASN A 458 33.25 2.97 14.98
CA ASN A 458 33.57 4.40 15.13
C ASN A 458 34.47 4.89 14.01
N PHE A 459 34.24 6.14 13.57
CA PHE A 459 35.08 6.80 12.58
C PHE A 459 36.54 6.92 13.01
N VAL A 460 37.46 6.51 12.13
CA VAL A 460 38.92 6.69 12.31
C VAL A 460 39.44 7.80 11.41
N LYS A 461 39.19 7.72 10.10
CA LYS A 461 39.66 8.71 9.09
C LYS A 461 39.02 8.46 7.73
N VAL A 462 39.20 9.41 6.81
CA VAL A 462 39.01 9.22 5.36
C VAL A 462 40.37 8.93 4.73
N ALA A 463 40.56 7.73 4.17
CA ALA A 463 41.85 7.23 3.69
C ALA A 463 42.13 7.50 2.20
N GLY A 464 41.10 7.86 1.43
CA GLY A 464 41.18 8.02 -0.02
C GLY A 464 40.44 9.24 -0.54
N ASP A 465 39.96 9.14 -1.78
CA ASP A 465 39.16 10.19 -2.41
C ASP A 465 37.83 10.33 -1.67
N ARG A 466 37.37 11.57 -1.50
CA ARG A 466 36.06 11.89 -0.94
C ARG A 466 34.98 11.76 -1.99
N ARG A 467 33.88 11.12 -1.63
CA ARG A 467 32.65 11.12 -2.43
C ARG A 467 31.83 12.39 -2.21
N VAL A 468 32.01 13.05 -1.06
CA VAL A 468 31.41 14.37 -0.78
C VAL A 468 32.28 15.50 -1.36
N SER A 469 31.65 16.40 -2.10
CA SER A 469 32.29 17.52 -2.79
C SER A 469 31.40 18.76 -2.79
N ASP A 470 31.93 19.88 -3.30
CA ASP A 470 31.20 21.16 -3.44
C ASP A 470 30.51 21.62 -2.15
N VAL A 471 31.19 21.43 -1.02
CA VAL A 471 30.65 21.77 0.31
C VAL A 471 30.70 23.28 0.54
N GLN A 472 29.53 23.88 0.79
CA GLN A 472 29.37 25.32 0.98
C GLN A 472 28.55 25.61 2.25
N VAL A 473 29.00 26.55 3.07
CA VAL A 473 28.32 27.01 4.29
C VAL A 473 27.67 28.36 4.04
N LEU A 474 26.46 28.56 4.55
CA LEU A 474 25.71 29.81 4.47
C LEU A 474 26.34 30.86 5.38
N ASP A 475 26.73 32.00 4.81
CA ASP A 475 27.10 33.17 5.60
C ASP A 475 25.83 33.92 5.99
N SER A 476 25.37 33.70 7.23
CA SER A 476 24.15 34.28 7.80
C SER A 476 24.08 35.82 7.77
N LYS A 477 25.21 36.52 7.61
CA LYS A 477 25.24 37.99 7.52
C LYS A 477 24.99 38.49 6.10
N THR A 478 25.36 37.70 5.10
CA THR A 478 25.27 38.07 3.68
C THR A 478 24.15 37.34 2.95
N GLY A 479 23.71 36.19 3.45
CA GLY A 479 22.79 35.28 2.79
C GLY A 479 23.44 34.48 1.65
N GLU A 480 24.75 34.55 1.47
CA GLU A 480 25.48 33.87 0.40
C GLU A 480 26.15 32.59 0.90
N TYR A 481 26.13 31.53 0.08
CA TYR A 481 26.89 30.31 0.32
C TYR A 481 28.35 30.47 -0.08
N LYS A 482 29.27 30.04 0.79
CA LYS A 482 30.72 30.09 0.56
C LYS A 482 31.32 28.71 0.75
N ALA A 483 32.33 28.37 -0.05
CA ALA A 483 33.06 27.12 0.11
C ALA A 483 33.58 26.96 1.54
N ILE A 484 33.47 25.76 2.10
CA ILE A 484 33.95 25.47 3.46
C ILE A 484 35.48 25.60 3.54
N ASP A 485 35.97 26.17 4.64
CA ASP A 485 37.39 26.20 4.98
C ASP A 485 37.67 25.15 6.04
N ALA A 486 38.41 24.10 5.68
CA ALA A 486 38.72 22.99 6.57
C ALA A 486 39.42 23.42 7.87
N SER A 487 40.12 24.56 7.86
CA SER A 487 40.85 25.09 9.03
C SER A 487 40.06 26.09 9.87
N ALA A 488 38.92 26.57 9.36
CA ALA A 488 38.05 27.48 10.10
C ALA A 488 37.21 26.74 11.14
N THR A 489 36.76 27.47 12.15
CA THR A 489 35.82 27.00 13.16
C THR A 489 34.42 27.48 12.80
N TYR A 490 33.44 26.59 12.96
CA TYR A 490 32.02 26.83 12.74
C TYR A 490 31.24 26.43 13.98
N THR A 491 30.10 27.08 14.19
CA THR A 491 29.12 26.64 15.18
C THR A 491 28.16 25.64 14.56
N LEU A 492 27.97 24.51 15.25
CA LEU A 492 27.13 23.41 14.81
C LEU A 492 26.07 23.09 15.87
N ALA A 493 24.80 23.11 15.47
CA ALA A 493 23.67 22.69 16.29
C ALA A 493 23.16 21.30 15.89
N SER A 494 22.95 20.45 16.87
CA SER A 494 22.28 19.16 16.72
C SER A 494 21.90 18.70 18.13
N HIS A 495 21.91 17.39 18.39
CA HIS A 495 21.58 16.82 19.69
C HIS A 495 22.76 16.06 20.32
N ASN A 496 22.62 15.75 21.61
CA ASN A 496 23.64 15.13 22.46
C ASN A 496 24.11 13.78 21.95
N TYR A 497 23.21 12.91 21.48
CA TYR A 497 23.55 11.61 20.88
C TYR A 497 24.65 11.75 19.82
N MET A 498 24.48 12.69 18.89
CA MET A 498 25.45 12.91 17.81
C MET A 498 26.70 13.65 18.29
N LEU A 499 26.52 14.77 18.98
CA LEU A 499 27.63 15.70 19.24
C LEU A 499 28.44 15.34 20.48
N LYS A 500 27.79 14.85 21.53
CA LYS A 500 28.40 14.61 22.85
C LYS A 500 28.77 13.15 23.05
N ASP A 501 27.93 12.25 22.56
CA ASP A 501 28.04 10.81 22.83
C ASP A 501 28.63 10.04 21.63
N GLY A 502 28.78 10.69 20.46
CA GLY A 502 29.43 10.11 19.29
C GLY A 502 28.62 8.99 18.63
N GLY A 503 27.30 8.97 18.81
CA GLY A 503 26.39 8.00 18.21
C GLY A 503 26.50 7.94 16.69
N ASP A 504 26.02 6.86 16.08
CA ASP A 504 26.22 6.54 14.66
C ASP A 504 27.71 6.50 14.21
N GLY A 505 28.64 6.34 15.17
CA GLY A 505 30.08 6.27 14.90
C GLY A 505 30.73 7.64 14.61
N TYR A 506 30.06 8.75 14.90
CA TYR A 506 30.56 10.12 14.72
C TYR A 506 31.64 10.51 15.76
N ALA A 507 32.65 9.66 15.95
CA ALA A 507 33.73 9.80 16.93
C ALA A 507 34.70 10.97 16.66
N MET A 508 34.57 11.67 15.53
CA MET A 508 35.21 12.99 15.34
C MET A 508 34.59 14.07 16.24
N PHE A 509 33.38 13.82 16.74
CA PHE A 509 32.75 14.54 17.85
C PHE A 509 32.97 13.78 19.17
N GLY A 510 32.13 14.04 20.17
CA GLY A 510 32.29 13.51 21.52
C GLY A 510 32.85 14.54 22.48
N LYS A 511 32.43 14.48 23.75
CA LYS A 511 32.73 15.50 24.80
C LYS A 511 34.18 15.98 24.87
N ASP A 512 35.14 15.13 24.53
CA ASP A 512 36.58 15.40 24.61
C ASP A 512 37.18 15.96 23.29
N ASN A 513 36.43 15.90 22.18
CA ASN A 513 36.86 16.29 20.84
C ASN A 513 36.24 17.60 20.32
N ILE A 514 35.28 18.16 21.05
CA ILE A 514 34.55 19.38 20.70
C ILE A 514 34.59 20.40 21.84
N THR A 515 34.27 21.66 21.53
CA THR A 515 33.95 22.65 22.56
C THR A 515 32.45 22.87 22.61
N ILE A 516 31.82 22.49 23.73
CA ILE A 516 30.38 22.68 23.94
C ILE A 516 30.10 24.14 24.33
N LEU A 517 29.25 24.82 23.55
CA LEU A 517 28.80 26.19 23.81
C LEU A 517 27.47 26.25 24.53
N LYS A 518 26.55 25.32 24.19
CA LYS A 518 25.28 25.09 24.88
C LYS A 518 25.12 23.59 25.05
N ASP A 519 24.97 23.14 26.30
CA ASP A 519 24.87 21.74 26.67
C ASP A 519 23.42 21.42 27.04
N GLU A 520 22.78 20.55 26.26
CA GLU A 520 21.48 19.96 26.59
C GLU A 520 20.38 20.97 26.96
N VAL A 521 20.25 22.03 26.15
CA VAL A 521 19.44 23.21 26.52
C VAL A 521 17.94 23.05 26.32
N MET A 522 17.52 22.05 25.54
CA MET A 522 16.12 21.80 25.18
C MET A 522 15.96 20.39 24.62
N VAL A 523 14.84 19.72 24.89
CA VAL A 523 14.50 18.43 24.25
C VAL A 523 14.18 18.66 22.77
N ASP A 524 14.62 17.77 21.90
CA ASP A 524 14.42 17.78 20.44
C ASP A 524 12.96 18.03 19.99
N ASN A 525 12.00 17.40 20.65
CA ASN A 525 10.57 17.65 20.45
C ASN A 525 10.19 19.13 20.66
N GLU A 526 10.70 19.73 21.72
CA GLU A 526 10.45 21.12 22.08
C GLU A 526 11.20 22.09 21.16
N VAL A 527 12.37 21.69 20.62
CA VAL A 527 13.08 22.43 19.57
C VAL A 527 12.20 22.52 18.32
N LEU A 528 11.66 21.40 17.85
CA LEU A 528 10.80 21.40 16.66
C LEU A 528 9.52 22.23 16.88
N ILE A 529 8.85 22.05 18.03
CA ILE A 529 7.63 22.82 18.38
C ILE A 529 7.91 24.32 18.41
N ASN A 530 8.98 24.74 19.08
CA ASN A 530 9.30 26.16 19.22
C ASN A 530 9.74 26.78 17.89
N TYR A 531 10.43 26.02 17.03
CA TYR A 531 10.77 26.50 15.70
C TYR A 531 9.50 26.78 14.88
N ILE A 532 8.57 25.82 14.85
CA ILE A 532 7.32 26.01 14.10
C ILE A 532 6.51 27.18 14.67
N LYS A 533 6.39 27.31 15.99
CA LYS A 533 5.61 28.39 16.63
C LYS A 533 6.27 29.76 16.50
N ASP A 534 7.52 29.87 16.87
CA ASP A 534 8.19 31.15 17.08
C ASP A 534 8.80 31.69 15.78
N GLU A 535 9.29 30.81 14.90
CA GLU A 535 9.96 31.20 13.66
C GLU A 535 9.05 31.08 12.42
N LEU A 536 8.18 30.06 12.35
CA LEU A 536 7.21 29.89 11.25
C LEU A 536 5.82 30.45 11.55
N GLY A 537 5.57 30.94 12.76
CA GLY A 537 4.28 31.53 13.14
C GLY A 537 3.16 30.51 13.38
N GLY A 538 3.52 29.25 13.65
CA GLY A 538 2.60 28.16 13.97
C GLY A 538 2.10 27.35 12.78
N VAL A 539 2.55 27.65 11.56
CA VAL A 539 2.16 26.97 10.33
C VAL A 539 3.40 26.59 9.53
N VAL A 540 3.58 25.31 9.21
CA VAL A 540 4.59 24.86 8.24
C VAL A 540 4.04 25.09 6.83
N GLY A 541 4.72 25.92 6.05
CA GLY A 541 4.22 26.43 4.77
C GLY A 541 4.84 25.81 3.52
N GLU A 542 4.53 26.43 2.38
CA GLU A 542 4.99 26.06 1.02
C GLU A 542 6.53 25.98 0.89
N GLU A 543 7.29 26.62 1.78
CA GLU A 543 8.74 26.49 1.81
C GLU A 543 9.23 25.05 2.07
N TYR A 544 8.38 24.17 2.60
CA TYR A 544 8.64 22.74 2.78
C TYR A 544 7.79 21.84 1.86
N ALA A 545 7.18 22.39 0.79
CA ALA A 545 6.29 21.64 -0.10
C ALA A 545 6.97 20.57 -0.96
N ASP A 546 8.25 20.73 -1.27
CA ASP A 546 9.00 19.76 -2.08
C ASP A 546 9.43 18.58 -1.21
N PRO A 547 8.86 17.38 -1.37
CA PRO A 547 9.17 16.22 -0.53
C PRO A 547 10.65 15.80 -0.62
N TYR A 548 11.37 16.20 -1.68
CA TYR A 548 12.80 15.96 -1.86
C TYR A 548 13.69 17.03 -1.20
N GLY A 549 13.11 17.91 -0.38
CA GLY A 549 13.78 18.96 0.36
C GLY A 549 14.13 20.19 -0.48
N GLN A 550 14.97 21.07 0.06
CA GLN A 550 15.27 22.39 -0.51
C GLN A 550 16.52 22.42 -1.40
N GLY A 551 16.99 21.25 -1.85
CA GLY A 551 18.17 21.11 -2.69
C GLY A 551 19.45 21.55 -1.97
N ARG A 552 19.60 21.11 -0.73
CA ARG A 552 20.81 21.24 0.09
C ARG A 552 21.77 20.08 -0.16
N ILE A 553 21.26 18.92 -0.54
CA ILE A 553 22.03 17.71 -0.84
C ILE A 553 21.80 17.31 -2.30
N THR A 554 22.87 17.27 -3.09
CA THR A 554 22.82 16.80 -4.47
C THR A 554 23.46 15.43 -4.59
N ILE A 555 22.76 14.42 -5.11
CA ILE A 555 23.34 13.10 -5.42
C ILE A 555 23.62 13.02 -6.92
N LYS A 556 24.86 12.70 -7.31
CA LYS A 556 25.22 12.51 -8.73
C LYS A 556 24.80 11.13 -9.21
N TYR A 557 24.34 11.10 -10.45
CA TYR A 557 24.03 9.85 -11.13
C TYR A 557 24.90 9.71 -12.38
N LYS A 558 25.47 8.52 -12.53
CA LYS A 558 26.31 8.22 -13.69
C LYS A 558 25.51 8.42 -14.98
N GLY A 559 26.00 9.24 -15.89
CA GLY A 559 25.36 9.49 -17.19
C GLY A 559 24.30 10.60 -17.21
N VAL A 560 24.08 11.31 -16.09
CA VAL A 560 23.19 12.47 -16.03
C VAL A 560 24.02 13.76 -15.94
N GLU A 561 23.88 14.67 -16.91
CA GLU A 561 24.51 15.99 -16.86
C GLU A 561 23.81 16.90 -15.83
N ALA A 562 24.60 17.56 -14.99
CA ALA A 562 24.08 18.53 -14.02
C ALA A 562 23.32 19.67 -14.72
N GLY A 563 22.10 19.95 -14.26
CA GLY A 563 21.23 20.99 -14.82
C GLY A 563 20.52 20.61 -16.14
N ALA A 564 20.60 19.37 -16.59
CA ALA A 564 19.79 18.91 -17.72
C ALA A 564 18.28 18.91 -17.36
N TRP A 565 17.43 19.20 -18.34
CA TRP A 565 15.97 19.30 -18.12
C TRP A 565 15.34 17.98 -17.63
N TYR A 566 16.00 16.85 -17.88
CA TYR A 566 15.54 15.50 -17.53
C TYR A 566 16.18 14.96 -16.23
N VAL A 567 16.91 15.79 -15.46
CA VAL A 567 17.59 15.32 -14.23
C VAL A 567 16.60 14.63 -13.29
N GLU A 568 15.48 15.29 -12.97
CA GLU A 568 14.43 14.73 -12.09
C GLU A 568 13.90 13.40 -12.62
N ALA A 569 13.53 13.37 -13.90
CA ALA A 569 13.05 12.16 -14.58
C ALA A 569 14.06 11.03 -14.56
N ALA A 570 15.34 11.32 -14.77
CA ALA A 570 16.41 10.32 -14.75
C ALA A 570 16.61 9.75 -13.34
N ARG A 571 16.57 10.59 -12.29
CA ARG A 571 16.63 10.13 -10.90
C ARG A 571 15.49 9.16 -10.61
N TYR A 572 14.26 9.60 -10.88
CA TYR A 572 13.05 8.80 -10.68
C TYR A 572 13.19 7.40 -11.28
N VAL A 573 13.48 7.29 -12.58
CA VAL A 573 13.53 5.96 -13.23
C VAL A 573 14.72 5.10 -12.83
N MET A 574 15.81 5.70 -12.34
CA MET A 574 16.99 4.96 -11.87
C MET A 574 16.80 4.46 -10.44
N ASP A 575 16.35 5.33 -9.54
CA ASP A 575 16.10 5.01 -8.13
C ASP A 575 15.00 3.94 -7.98
N ASN A 576 14.02 3.95 -8.89
CA ASN A 576 12.94 2.96 -8.92
C ASN A 576 13.28 1.68 -9.70
N GLY A 577 14.49 1.54 -10.26
CA GLY A 577 14.84 0.39 -11.09
C GLY A 577 13.98 0.22 -12.36
N ILE A 578 13.21 1.25 -12.74
CA ILE A 578 12.33 1.26 -13.93
C ILE A 578 13.19 1.20 -15.19
N MET A 579 14.23 2.05 -15.24
CA MET A 579 15.20 2.08 -16.34
C MET A 579 16.59 1.68 -15.85
N THR A 580 16.93 0.41 -16.02
CA THR A 580 18.30 -0.05 -15.79
C THR A 580 19.18 0.14 -17.04
N SER A 581 20.49 0.28 -16.84
CA SER A 581 21.49 0.22 -17.90
C SER A 581 22.24 -1.11 -17.83
N ALA A 582 22.42 -1.80 -18.96
CA ALA A 582 23.21 -3.03 -19.00
C ALA A 582 24.70 -2.73 -18.78
N GLY A 583 25.30 -3.37 -17.77
CA GLY A 583 26.63 -3.00 -17.29
C GLY A 583 26.63 -1.63 -16.65
N ASN A 584 27.72 -1.28 -15.98
CA ASN A 584 27.86 -0.06 -15.18
C ASN A 584 27.92 1.23 -16.04
N ALA A 585 27.02 1.42 -17.01
CA ALA A 585 27.03 2.45 -18.04
C ALA A 585 26.33 3.76 -17.62
N GLY A 586 25.44 3.70 -16.63
CA GLY A 586 24.67 4.86 -16.16
C GLY A 586 23.50 5.22 -17.10
N PHE A 587 22.83 6.33 -16.83
CA PHE A 587 21.74 6.84 -17.66
C PHE A 587 22.25 7.28 -19.03
N LEU A 588 21.64 6.79 -20.11
CA LEU A 588 22.00 7.13 -21.49
C LEU A 588 20.89 8.01 -22.10
N PRO A 589 20.88 9.33 -21.89
CA PRO A 589 19.72 10.19 -22.16
C PRO A 589 19.29 10.25 -23.63
N ASN A 590 20.24 10.05 -24.55
CA ASN A 590 20.02 10.07 -26.01
C ASN A 590 19.90 8.66 -26.62
N GLY A 591 19.80 7.61 -25.79
CA GLY A 591 19.61 6.25 -26.28
C GLY A 591 18.27 6.10 -27.00
N THR A 592 18.24 5.35 -28.10
CA THR A 592 17.01 5.03 -28.82
C THR A 592 16.05 4.24 -27.93
N VAL A 593 14.78 4.64 -27.90
CA VAL A 593 13.71 3.88 -27.26
C VAL A 593 13.09 2.93 -28.28
N THR A 594 13.02 1.65 -27.95
CA THR A 594 12.32 0.63 -28.74
C THR A 594 10.98 0.27 -28.11
N ARG A 595 10.09 -0.38 -28.88
CA ARG A 595 8.82 -0.89 -28.34
C ARG A 595 9.02 -1.81 -27.11
N GLY A 596 10.01 -2.70 -27.17
CA GLY A 596 10.39 -3.55 -26.03
C GLY A 596 10.91 -2.75 -24.84
N THR A 597 11.57 -1.61 -25.07
CA THR A 597 11.98 -0.69 -23.98
C THR A 597 10.76 -0.14 -23.25
N VAL A 598 9.74 0.32 -23.98
CA VAL A 598 8.53 0.92 -23.38
C VAL A 598 7.78 -0.09 -22.52
N PHE A 599 7.49 -1.28 -23.07
CA PHE A 599 6.78 -2.31 -22.31
C PHE A 599 7.61 -2.85 -21.15
N GLN A 600 8.94 -3.00 -21.29
CA GLN A 600 9.77 -3.37 -20.14
C GLN A 600 9.70 -2.31 -19.03
N THR A 601 9.75 -1.02 -19.38
CA THR A 601 9.66 0.03 -18.36
C THR A 601 8.29 0.08 -17.70
N LEU A 602 7.20 -0.15 -18.44
CA LEU A 602 5.86 -0.26 -17.86
C LEU A 602 5.72 -1.49 -16.95
N TYR A 603 6.26 -2.64 -17.37
CA TYR A 603 6.31 -3.85 -16.57
C TYR A 603 7.10 -3.65 -15.27
N ASN A 604 8.26 -2.99 -15.36
CA ASN A 604 9.05 -2.64 -14.17
C ASN A 604 8.30 -1.66 -13.25
N MET A 605 7.64 -0.65 -13.83
CA MET A 605 6.83 0.33 -13.08
C MET A 605 5.59 -0.32 -12.43
N ALA A 606 5.05 -1.39 -13.01
CA ALA A 606 3.98 -2.20 -12.44
C ALA A 606 4.47 -3.20 -11.36
N GLY A 607 5.73 -3.13 -10.94
CA GLY A 607 6.28 -4.01 -9.90
C GLY A 607 6.73 -5.39 -10.41
N LYS A 608 6.88 -5.56 -11.73
CA LYS A 608 7.21 -6.82 -12.39
C LYS A 608 6.26 -7.98 -12.00
N PRO A 609 4.96 -7.87 -12.33
CA PRO A 609 3.98 -8.91 -12.02
C PRO A 609 4.42 -10.29 -12.52
N GLU A 610 4.00 -11.34 -11.83
CA GLU A 610 4.30 -12.72 -12.22
C GLU A 610 3.69 -13.03 -13.60
N VAL A 611 4.46 -13.67 -14.47
CA VAL A 611 4.03 -14.08 -15.81
C VAL A 611 3.82 -15.59 -15.82
N THR A 612 2.56 -16.01 -15.92
CA THR A 612 2.16 -17.42 -15.89
C THR A 612 2.16 -18.08 -17.27
N GLU A 613 1.89 -17.30 -18.33
CA GLU A 613 1.89 -17.75 -19.72
C GLU A 613 2.85 -16.93 -20.58
N ALA A 614 3.48 -17.58 -21.56
CA ALA A 614 4.36 -16.90 -22.51
C ALA A 614 3.55 -16.14 -23.57
N ALA A 615 4.06 -14.99 -24.01
CA ALA A 615 3.43 -14.19 -25.06
C ALA A 615 3.20 -15.01 -26.35
N SER A 616 2.08 -14.78 -27.03
CA SER A 616 1.70 -15.46 -28.27
C SER A 616 2.54 -15.02 -29.48
N PHE A 617 3.32 -13.94 -29.34
CA PHE A 617 4.12 -13.34 -30.40
C PHE A 617 5.35 -14.18 -30.78
N THR A 618 5.51 -14.43 -32.09
CA THR A 618 6.53 -15.35 -32.61
C THR A 618 7.98 -14.82 -32.55
N ASP A 619 8.19 -13.53 -32.25
CA ASP A 619 9.50 -12.86 -32.21
C ASP A 619 9.99 -12.48 -30.79
N VAL A 620 9.31 -12.98 -29.76
CA VAL A 620 9.55 -12.63 -28.35
C VAL A 620 10.41 -13.65 -27.60
N GLU A 621 10.36 -14.93 -27.98
CA GLU A 621 11.10 -16.00 -27.27
C GLU A 621 12.60 -15.68 -27.13
N GLY A 622 13.11 -15.76 -25.89
CA GLY A 622 14.52 -15.50 -25.56
C GLY A 622 14.94 -14.02 -25.57
N LYS A 623 14.01 -13.08 -25.71
CA LYS A 623 14.27 -11.64 -25.63
C LYS A 623 14.26 -11.17 -24.17
N TRP A 624 15.03 -10.12 -23.87
CA TRP A 624 15.11 -9.53 -22.53
C TRP A 624 13.79 -8.87 -22.07
N TYR A 625 12.86 -8.62 -23.00
CA TYR A 625 11.54 -8.07 -22.74
C TYR A 625 10.43 -9.12 -22.83
N ALA A 626 10.75 -10.42 -22.79
CA ALA A 626 9.78 -11.48 -23.02
C ALA A 626 8.62 -11.47 -22.01
N ASP A 627 8.95 -11.39 -20.73
CA ASP A 627 7.96 -11.34 -19.65
C ASP A 627 7.10 -10.08 -19.75
N ALA A 628 7.72 -8.93 -20.03
CA ALA A 628 7.00 -7.68 -20.22
C ALA A 628 6.02 -7.72 -21.42
N ALA A 629 6.38 -8.41 -22.50
CA ALA A 629 5.50 -8.60 -23.64
C ALA A 629 4.34 -9.55 -23.35
N ALA A 630 4.57 -10.58 -22.53
CA ALA A 630 3.54 -11.53 -22.10
C ALA A 630 2.54 -10.87 -21.15
N TRP A 631 3.04 -10.20 -20.10
CA TRP A 631 2.22 -9.41 -19.18
C TRP A 631 1.39 -8.36 -19.93
N ALA A 632 2.00 -7.62 -20.86
CA ALA A 632 1.27 -6.59 -21.60
C ALA A 632 0.21 -7.17 -22.56
N GLU A 633 0.37 -8.41 -23.02
CA GLU A 633 -0.65 -9.11 -23.80
C GLU A 633 -1.82 -9.56 -22.91
N ASP A 634 -1.52 -10.12 -21.73
CA ASP A 634 -2.50 -10.59 -20.74
C ASP A 634 -3.36 -9.43 -20.20
N GLU A 635 -2.74 -8.29 -19.89
CA GLU A 635 -3.42 -7.05 -19.48
C GLU A 635 -4.14 -6.34 -20.65
N GLY A 636 -4.05 -6.87 -21.88
CA GLY A 636 -4.67 -6.26 -23.05
C GLY A 636 -4.03 -4.95 -23.54
N LEU A 637 -2.86 -4.57 -23.02
CA LEU A 637 -2.11 -3.37 -23.42
C LEU A 637 -1.53 -3.46 -24.84
N THR A 638 -1.46 -4.66 -25.42
CA THR A 638 -0.94 -4.86 -26.77
C THR A 638 -1.43 -6.16 -27.42
N SER A 639 -1.94 -6.04 -28.65
CA SER A 639 -2.19 -7.18 -29.56
C SER A 639 -1.07 -7.37 -30.61
N GLY A 640 0.09 -6.74 -30.40
CA GLY A 640 1.21 -6.75 -31.36
C GLY A 640 0.93 -5.93 -32.63
N THR A 641 1.53 -6.31 -33.75
CA THR A 641 1.40 -5.62 -35.04
C THR A 641 0.22 -6.10 -35.89
N GLY A 642 -0.61 -7.00 -35.38
CA GLY A 642 -1.68 -7.66 -36.14
C GLY A 642 -1.22 -8.76 -37.11
N THR A 643 0.08 -9.08 -37.13
CA THR A 643 0.67 -10.15 -37.96
C THR A 643 1.29 -11.28 -37.14
N GLY A 644 0.94 -11.38 -35.84
CA GLY A 644 1.55 -12.34 -34.90
C GLY A 644 2.96 -11.97 -34.44
N LEU A 645 3.35 -10.69 -34.55
CA LEU A 645 4.64 -10.16 -34.11
C LEU A 645 4.43 -9.08 -33.04
N PHE A 646 5.33 -9.04 -32.06
CA PHE A 646 5.43 -7.97 -31.08
C PHE A 646 6.25 -6.78 -31.62
N ASN A 647 7.32 -7.08 -32.39
CA ASN A 647 8.24 -6.11 -32.98
C ASN A 647 9.00 -5.26 -31.94
N GLY A 648 9.49 -5.90 -30.87
CA GLY A 648 10.09 -5.23 -29.70
C GLY A 648 11.40 -4.48 -29.97
N ASP A 649 12.16 -4.83 -31.01
CA ASP A 649 13.43 -4.18 -31.35
C ASP A 649 13.25 -2.90 -32.21
N ALA A 650 12.02 -2.60 -32.67
CA ALA A 650 11.74 -1.43 -33.48
C ALA A 650 11.76 -0.14 -32.65
N ALA A 651 12.38 0.92 -33.19
CA ALA A 651 12.32 2.26 -32.60
C ALA A 651 10.89 2.76 -32.60
N ILE A 652 10.45 3.34 -31.48
CA ILE A 652 9.07 3.79 -31.31
C ILE A 652 8.91 5.27 -31.63
N THR A 653 7.83 5.62 -32.31
CA THR A 653 7.44 7.00 -32.59
C THR A 653 6.64 7.62 -31.44
N ARG A 654 6.61 8.95 -31.37
CA ARG A 654 5.86 9.69 -30.33
C ARG A 654 4.36 9.41 -30.36
N GLN A 655 3.76 9.23 -31.54
CA GLN A 655 2.35 8.83 -31.68
C GLN A 655 2.07 7.39 -31.20
N GLU A 656 3.03 6.47 -31.37
CA GLU A 656 2.91 5.11 -30.83
C GLU A 656 3.09 5.10 -29.31
N LEU A 657 3.99 5.92 -28.76
CA LEU A 657 4.09 6.15 -27.33
C LEU A 657 2.78 6.70 -26.75
N ALA A 658 2.19 7.71 -27.40
CA ALA A 658 0.92 8.28 -26.98
C ALA A 658 -0.17 7.21 -26.89
N LYS A 659 -0.27 6.34 -27.91
CA LYS A 659 -1.21 5.20 -27.91
C LYS A 659 -0.98 4.27 -26.72
N ILE A 660 0.25 3.79 -26.53
CA ILE A 660 0.56 2.84 -25.44
C ILE A 660 0.26 3.45 -24.07
N PHE A 661 0.68 4.70 -23.82
CA PHE A 661 0.48 5.32 -22.51
C PHE A 661 -0.97 5.74 -22.27
N ALA A 662 -1.72 6.14 -23.30
CA ALA A 662 -3.16 6.38 -23.18
C ALA A 662 -3.91 5.09 -22.82
N ASP A 663 -3.56 3.96 -23.46
CA ASP A 663 -4.14 2.66 -23.14
C ASP A 663 -3.78 2.23 -21.71
N TYR A 664 -2.53 2.45 -21.30
CA TYR A 664 -2.08 2.13 -19.94
C TYR A 664 -2.76 2.98 -18.87
N THR A 665 -2.92 4.28 -19.08
CA THR A 665 -3.63 5.13 -18.10
C THR A 665 -5.11 4.78 -18.06
N ALA A 666 -5.73 4.48 -19.20
CA ALA A 666 -7.12 4.03 -19.24
C ALA A 666 -7.32 2.74 -18.45
N SER A 667 -6.41 1.75 -18.56
CA SER A 667 -6.51 0.51 -17.77
C SER A 667 -6.29 0.72 -16.27
N LYS A 668 -5.80 1.89 -15.85
CA LYS A 668 -5.67 2.30 -14.45
C LYS A 668 -6.74 3.29 -14.01
N ASN A 669 -7.80 3.48 -14.80
CA ASN A 669 -8.88 4.45 -14.55
C ASN A 669 -8.37 5.89 -14.44
N ILE A 670 -7.24 6.19 -15.09
CA ILE A 670 -6.65 7.53 -15.19
C ILE A 670 -7.11 8.12 -16.52
N VAL A 671 -8.01 9.09 -16.44
CA VAL A 671 -8.63 9.76 -17.59
C VAL A 671 -8.52 11.27 -17.44
N ALA A 672 -8.44 11.98 -18.56
CA ALA A 672 -8.38 13.43 -18.54
C ALA A 672 -9.76 14.01 -18.15
N THR A 673 -9.77 15.03 -17.30
CA THR A 673 -11.01 15.75 -16.94
C THR A 673 -11.34 16.89 -17.91
N GLU A 674 -10.37 17.30 -18.72
CA GLU A 674 -10.53 18.33 -19.75
C GLU A 674 -9.71 17.94 -21.00
N ASP A 675 -10.31 18.11 -22.17
CA ASP A 675 -9.64 17.86 -23.44
C ASP A 675 -8.84 19.07 -23.94
N VAL A 676 -7.66 18.80 -24.50
CA VAL A 676 -6.80 19.80 -25.12
C VAL A 676 -7.01 19.83 -26.63
N ASP A 677 -7.39 20.99 -27.16
CA ASP A 677 -7.46 21.21 -28.60
C ASP A 677 -6.08 21.13 -29.26
N LEU A 678 -5.80 19.99 -29.89
CA LEU A 678 -4.55 19.73 -30.60
C LEU A 678 -4.35 20.64 -31.82
N SER A 679 -5.40 21.26 -32.38
CA SER A 679 -5.30 22.12 -33.56
C SER A 679 -4.44 23.37 -33.35
N THR A 680 -4.14 23.68 -32.08
CA THR A 680 -3.23 24.74 -31.67
C THR A 680 -1.75 24.45 -32.01
N TYR A 681 -1.39 23.17 -32.21
CA TYR A 681 -0.05 22.75 -32.62
C TYR A 681 0.14 22.84 -34.14
N ALA A 682 1.31 23.32 -34.56
CA ALA A 682 1.59 23.63 -35.97
C ALA A 682 1.67 22.40 -36.90
N ASP A 683 1.75 21.19 -36.33
CA ASP A 683 1.85 19.92 -37.04
C ASP A 683 0.75 18.92 -36.65
N ALA A 684 -0.36 19.40 -36.10
CA ALA A 684 -1.52 18.59 -35.77
C ALA A 684 -2.09 17.83 -36.98
N ASP A 685 -1.98 18.41 -38.18
CA ASP A 685 -2.38 17.80 -39.46
C ASP A 685 -1.56 16.56 -39.84
N LYS A 686 -0.43 16.31 -39.16
CA LYS A 686 0.41 15.12 -39.35
C LYS A 686 0.06 13.96 -38.44
N ILE A 687 -0.85 14.13 -37.48
CA ILE A 687 -1.31 13.04 -36.62
C ILE A 687 -2.21 12.13 -37.46
N PRO A 688 -1.90 10.82 -37.59
CA PRO A 688 -2.76 9.91 -38.34
C PRO A 688 -4.06 9.67 -37.55
N GLY A 689 -5.17 9.42 -38.25
CA GLY A 689 -6.48 9.27 -37.62
C GLY A 689 -6.53 8.21 -36.50
N TRP A 690 -5.77 7.11 -36.64
CA TRP A 690 -5.70 6.07 -35.61
C TRP A 690 -5.02 6.50 -34.31
N ALA A 691 -4.21 7.56 -34.33
CA ALA A 691 -3.49 8.06 -33.16
C ALA A 691 -4.07 9.37 -32.62
N SER A 692 -5.12 9.93 -33.26
CA SER A 692 -5.63 11.26 -32.93
C SER A 692 -6.12 11.34 -31.48
N GLU A 693 -6.98 10.41 -31.09
CA GLU A 693 -7.56 10.33 -29.74
C GLU A 693 -6.46 10.09 -28.69
N SER A 694 -5.57 9.12 -28.90
CA SER A 694 -4.51 8.86 -27.92
C SER A 694 -3.49 9.98 -27.80
N MET A 695 -3.22 10.72 -28.89
CA MET A 695 -2.40 11.93 -28.83
C MET A 695 -3.09 13.03 -28.02
N GLU A 696 -4.40 13.17 -28.16
CA GLU A 696 -5.21 14.12 -27.39
C GLU A 696 -5.16 13.74 -25.92
N THR A 697 -5.51 12.50 -25.58
CA THR A 697 -5.44 11.96 -24.21
C THR A 697 -4.06 12.16 -23.58
N ALA A 698 -2.98 11.80 -24.28
CA ALA A 698 -1.64 11.92 -23.73
C ALA A 698 -1.22 13.39 -23.50
N VAL A 699 -1.72 14.34 -24.30
CA VAL A 699 -1.46 15.77 -24.10
C VAL A 699 -2.34 16.34 -22.98
N SER A 700 -3.62 15.96 -22.93
CA SER A 700 -4.58 16.36 -21.90
C SER A 700 -4.14 15.91 -20.50
N LEU A 701 -3.63 14.67 -20.39
CA LEU A 701 -3.06 14.13 -19.15
C LEU A 701 -1.66 14.68 -18.82
N GLY A 702 -1.06 15.50 -19.68
CA GLY A 702 0.31 16.00 -19.48
C GLY A 702 1.42 14.93 -19.61
N ILE A 703 1.08 13.73 -20.04
CA ILE A 703 2.02 12.63 -20.34
C ILE A 703 2.99 13.08 -21.43
N LEU A 704 2.46 13.68 -22.49
CA LEU A 704 3.22 14.24 -23.60
C LEU A 704 3.07 15.75 -23.67
N LYS A 705 4.20 16.43 -23.92
CA LYS A 705 4.23 17.85 -24.21
C LYS A 705 4.91 18.12 -25.55
N GLY A 706 4.34 19.05 -26.31
CA GLY A 706 4.98 19.56 -27.53
C GLY A 706 6.19 20.44 -27.24
N SER A 707 7.04 20.63 -28.25
CA SER A 707 8.21 21.51 -28.20
C SER A 707 8.19 22.46 -29.38
N ASN A 708 8.49 23.74 -29.14
CA ASN A 708 8.45 24.80 -30.17
C ASN A 708 7.14 24.82 -30.98
N ASN A 709 6.00 24.63 -30.29
CA ASN A 709 4.66 24.56 -30.88
C ASN A 709 4.45 23.39 -31.87
N GLN A 710 5.15 22.27 -31.69
CA GLN A 710 5.01 21.04 -32.48
C GLN A 710 4.96 19.80 -31.59
N LEU A 711 4.17 18.80 -31.98
CA LEU A 711 4.04 17.50 -31.31
C LEU A 711 5.02 16.45 -31.86
N ASN A 712 5.42 16.60 -33.12
CA ASN A 712 6.32 15.72 -33.86
C ASN A 712 5.87 14.23 -33.82
N PRO A 713 4.66 13.89 -34.29
CA PRO A 713 4.04 12.58 -34.05
C PRO A 713 4.86 11.40 -34.61
N ALA A 714 5.51 11.57 -35.77
CA ALA A 714 6.35 10.54 -36.39
C ALA A 714 7.81 10.54 -35.90
N GLY A 715 8.19 11.44 -34.99
CA GLY A 715 9.54 11.48 -34.42
C GLY A 715 9.80 10.28 -33.51
N THR A 716 11.01 9.72 -33.55
CA THR A 716 11.41 8.63 -32.64
C THR A 716 11.84 9.18 -31.27
N ALA A 717 11.43 8.51 -30.19
CA ALA A 717 11.75 8.95 -28.85
C ALA A 717 13.14 8.51 -28.35
N VAL A 718 13.70 9.31 -27.44
CA VAL A 718 14.93 8.98 -26.69
C VAL A 718 14.65 8.69 -25.21
N ARG A 719 15.61 8.07 -24.52
CA ARG A 719 15.45 7.64 -23.12
C ARG A 719 15.11 8.77 -22.15
N SER A 720 15.63 9.98 -22.35
CA SER A 720 15.28 11.14 -21.52
C SER A 720 13.80 11.54 -21.68
N GLU A 721 13.24 11.44 -22.89
CA GLU A 721 11.81 11.68 -23.12
C GLU A 721 10.96 10.57 -22.48
N LEU A 722 11.33 9.30 -22.64
CA LEU A 722 10.61 8.20 -21.98
C LEU A 722 10.68 8.30 -20.45
N ALA A 723 11.83 8.66 -19.88
CA ALA A 723 11.94 8.88 -18.44
C ALA A 723 11.02 10.00 -17.96
N GLN A 724 10.91 11.10 -18.72
CA GLN A 724 9.98 12.18 -18.39
C GLN A 724 8.52 11.73 -18.48
N ILE A 725 8.17 10.95 -19.50
CA ILE A 725 6.84 10.37 -19.65
C ILE A 725 6.50 9.50 -18.44
N LEU A 726 7.40 8.62 -18.03
CA LEU A 726 7.20 7.73 -16.87
C LEU A 726 7.04 8.52 -15.57
N LEU A 727 7.85 9.56 -15.34
CA LEU A 727 7.69 10.47 -14.21
C LEU A 727 6.37 11.24 -14.26
N ASN A 728 5.90 11.65 -15.45
CA ASN A 728 4.63 12.34 -15.56
C ASN A 728 3.47 11.39 -15.24
N VAL A 729 3.52 10.16 -15.75
CA VAL A 729 2.51 9.12 -15.47
C VAL A 729 2.48 8.77 -13.99
N SER A 730 3.63 8.72 -13.31
CA SER A 730 3.69 8.41 -11.88
C SER A 730 3.05 9.49 -10.99
N LYS A 731 2.80 10.69 -11.53
CA LYS A 731 2.12 11.79 -10.85
C LYS A 731 0.61 11.80 -11.07
N LEU A 732 0.10 10.90 -11.93
CA LEU A 732 -1.32 10.82 -12.23
C LEU A 732 -2.02 9.88 -11.25
N THR A 733 -3.23 10.27 -10.83
CA THR A 733 -4.09 9.48 -9.96
C THR A 733 -5.33 9.01 -10.70
N PRO A 734 -5.91 7.85 -10.34
CA PRO A 734 -7.19 7.42 -10.90
C PRO A 734 -8.29 8.48 -10.67
N ALA A 735 -9.15 8.68 -11.68
CA ALA A 735 -10.31 9.55 -11.56
C ALA A 735 -11.46 8.87 -10.80
N TYR A 736 -11.47 7.54 -10.78
CA TYR A 736 -12.46 6.71 -10.10
C TYR A 736 -11.87 5.35 -9.71
N THR A 737 -12.53 4.69 -8.77
CA THR A 737 -12.27 3.30 -8.39
C THR A 737 -13.39 2.41 -8.88
N GLU A 738 -13.08 1.15 -9.20
CA GLU A 738 -14.07 0.12 -9.46
C GLU A 738 -13.87 -1.05 -8.49
N GLU A 739 -14.97 -1.55 -7.94
CA GLU A 739 -14.97 -2.70 -7.03
C GLU A 739 -16.06 -3.69 -7.45
N THR A 740 -15.68 -4.96 -7.62
CA THR A 740 -16.64 -6.04 -7.81
C THR A 740 -17.14 -6.52 -6.45
N VAL A 741 -18.46 -6.50 -6.27
CA VAL A 741 -19.12 -6.81 -4.99
C VAL A 741 -20.21 -7.86 -5.21
N THR A 742 -20.47 -8.63 -4.16
CA THR A 742 -21.61 -9.55 -4.10
C THR A 742 -22.70 -8.96 -3.22
N ILE A 743 -23.91 -8.82 -3.77
CA ILE A 743 -25.07 -8.27 -3.07
C ILE A 743 -26.01 -9.41 -2.68
N GLU A 744 -26.27 -9.53 -1.39
CA GLU A 744 -27.26 -10.47 -0.85
C GLU A 744 -28.68 -9.92 -0.98
N VAL A 745 -29.54 -10.62 -1.71
CA VAL A 745 -30.95 -10.26 -1.91
C VAL A 745 -31.83 -11.20 -1.09
N ALA A 746 -32.51 -10.63 -0.09
CA ALA A 746 -33.42 -11.40 0.77
C ALA A 746 -34.68 -11.84 0.03
N ALA A 747 -35.21 -13.01 0.39
CA ALA A 747 -36.46 -13.52 -0.19
C ALA A 747 -37.64 -12.54 0.05
N LYS A 748 -38.30 -12.12 -1.03
CA LYS A 748 -39.36 -11.11 -0.99
C LYS A 748 -40.35 -11.28 -2.15
N ASP A 749 -41.63 -11.04 -1.89
CA ASP A 749 -42.72 -11.06 -2.89
C ASP A 749 -42.77 -12.32 -3.78
N GLY A 750 -42.38 -13.47 -3.22
CA GLY A 750 -42.37 -14.75 -3.92
C GLY A 750 -41.07 -15.04 -4.69
N VAL A 751 -40.13 -14.09 -4.72
CA VAL A 751 -38.77 -14.26 -5.25
C VAL A 751 -37.88 -14.89 -4.16
N PRO A 752 -37.18 -16.00 -4.45
CA PRO A 752 -36.24 -16.62 -3.51
C PRO A 752 -35.05 -15.72 -3.16
N ALA A 753 -34.44 -15.96 -2.00
CA ALA A 753 -33.17 -15.33 -1.66
C ALA A 753 -32.09 -15.77 -2.65
N HIS A 754 -31.22 -14.83 -3.04
CA HIS A 754 -30.16 -15.06 -4.01
C HIS A 754 -29.08 -13.98 -3.90
N THR A 755 -27.99 -14.16 -4.63
CA THR A 755 -26.90 -13.20 -4.73
C THR A 755 -26.85 -12.57 -6.11
N MET A 756 -26.36 -11.33 -6.18
CA MET A 756 -26.06 -10.64 -7.43
C MET A 756 -24.60 -10.23 -7.46
N THR A 757 -23.93 -10.48 -8.58
CA THR A 757 -22.62 -9.87 -8.87
C THR A 757 -22.83 -8.45 -9.37
N ALA A 758 -22.12 -7.49 -8.79
CA ALA A 758 -22.20 -6.08 -9.16
C ALA A 758 -20.81 -5.44 -9.25
N ILE A 759 -20.66 -4.40 -10.05
CA ILE A 759 -19.51 -3.51 -10.05
C ILE A 759 -19.97 -2.13 -9.61
N VAL A 760 -19.28 -1.59 -8.61
CA VAL A 760 -19.48 -0.24 -8.10
C VAL A 760 -18.37 0.65 -8.63
N THR A 761 -18.73 1.75 -9.27
CA THR A 761 -17.78 2.77 -9.73
C THR A 761 -17.95 4.02 -8.89
N VAL A 762 -16.88 4.49 -8.25
CA VAL A 762 -16.91 5.65 -7.34
C VAL A 762 -15.87 6.69 -7.76
N PRO A 763 -16.23 7.97 -7.92
CA PRO A 763 -15.27 9.04 -8.16
C PRO A 763 -14.25 9.14 -7.01
N THR A 764 -12.95 9.27 -7.31
CA THR A 764 -11.91 9.46 -6.27
C THR A 764 -12.05 10.80 -5.54
N SER A 765 -12.79 11.74 -6.11
CA SER A 765 -13.15 13.01 -5.48
C SER A 765 -14.24 12.89 -4.39
N ALA A 766 -14.95 11.74 -4.32
CA ALA A 766 -16.01 11.53 -3.34
C ALA A 766 -15.43 11.24 -1.96
N THR A 767 -15.88 12.01 -0.96
CA THR A 767 -15.45 11.84 0.44
C THR A 767 -16.65 11.83 1.37
N LYS A 768 -16.43 11.46 2.63
CA LYS A 768 -17.48 11.49 3.67
C LYS A 768 -18.14 12.86 3.83
N ASP A 769 -17.36 13.93 3.62
CA ASP A 769 -17.82 15.32 3.74
C ASP A 769 -18.33 15.90 2.41
N ALA A 770 -17.97 15.28 1.27
CA ALA A 770 -18.39 15.66 -0.07
C ALA A 770 -19.01 14.46 -0.79
N LYS A 771 -20.19 14.04 -0.33
CA LYS A 771 -20.92 12.90 -0.89
C LYS A 771 -21.43 13.18 -2.30
N VAL A 772 -21.40 12.15 -3.15
CA VAL A 772 -21.83 12.21 -4.55
C VAL A 772 -23.19 11.51 -4.77
N PRO A 773 -23.98 11.87 -5.79
CA PRO A 773 -25.18 11.13 -6.17
C PRO A 773 -24.82 9.73 -6.70
N GLY A 774 -25.79 8.83 -6.72
CA GLY A 774 -25.63 7.44 -7.20
C GLY A 774 -26.57 7.07 -8.34
N VAL A 775 -26.17 6.19 -9.25
CA VAL A 775 -27.00 5.67 -10.36
C VAL A 775 -26.98 4.15 -10.41
N VAL A 776 -28.16 3.52 -10.42
CA VAL A 776 -28.33 2.08 -10.62
C VAL A 776 -28.53 1.77 -12.10
N MET A 777 -27.77 0.83 -12.66
CA MET A 777 -27.75 0.53 -14.10
C MET A 777 -28.29 -0.87 -14.39
N LEU A 778 -29.38 -0.95 -15.15
CA LEU A 778 -30.13 -2.18 -15.42
C LEU A 778 -29.90 -2.66 -16.87
N HIS A 779 -29.39 -3.87 -17.05
CA HIS A 779 -29.10 -4.40 -18.39
C HIS A 779 -30.36 -4.96 -19.11
N GLY A 780 -30.27 -5.09 -20.43
CA GLY A 780 -31.30 -5.56 -21.33
C GLY A 780 -31.43 -7.08 -21.40
N THR A 781 -32.34 -7.54 -22.27
CA THR A 781 -32.69 -8.97 -22.40
C THR A 781 -31.47 -9.82 -22.76
N GLY A 782 -31.17 -10.81 -21.92
CA GLY A 782 -30.09 -11.76 -22.19
C GLY A 782 -28.71 -11.10 -22.32
N SER A 783 -28.55 -9.87 -21.84
CA SER A 783 -27.25 -9.20 -21.71
C SER A 783 -26.64 -9.49 -20.33
N ASN A 784 -25.68 -8.67 -19.91
CA ASN A 784 -25.06 -8.67 -18.59
C ASN A 784 -24.72 -7.23 -18.16
N MET A 785 -24.12 -7.07 -16.99
CA MET A 785 -23.78 -5.78 -16.39
C MET A 785 -22.89 -4.86 -17.23
N HIS A 786 -22.16 -5.37 -18.24
CA HIS A 786 -21.30 -4.58 -19.13
C HIS A 786 -22.04 -4.02 -20.37
N GLU A 787 -23.19 -4.61 -20.69
CA GLU A 787 -23.91 -4.37 -21.94
C GLU A 787 -23.10 -4.60 -23.22
N VAL A 788 -23.75 -4.40 -24.38
CA VAL A 788 -23.17 -4.61 -25.70
C VAL A 788 -21.83 -3.87 -25.84
N ASN A 789 -20.76 -4.63 -26.07
CA ASN A 789 -19.38 -4.13 -26.26
C ASN A 789 -18.89 -3.19 -25.14
N GLY A 790 -19.30 -3.41 -23.89
CA GLY A 790 -18.81 -2.64 -22.73
C GLY A 790 -19.39 -1.22 -22.62
N ALA A 791 -20.55 -0.98 -23.22
CA ALA A 791 -21.20 0.33 -23.22
C ALA A 791 -21.49 0.85 -21.80
N TYR A 792 -21.80 -0.03 -20.84
CA TYR A 792 -22.01 0.39 -19.45
C TYR A 792 -20.70 0.68 -18.72
N ASP A 793 -19.60 0.03 -19.08
CA ASP A 793 -18.27 0.39 -18.56
C ASP A 793 -17.87 1.80 -19.00
N MET A 794 -18.11 2.14 -20.27
CA MET A 794 -17.91 3.51 -20.79
C MET A 794 -18.80 4.53 -20.07
N ALA A 795 -20.06 4.19 -19.82
CA ALA A 795 -21.01 5.08 -19.18
C ALA A 795 -20.69 5.31 -17.69
N ALA A 796 -20.30 4.26 -16.98
CA ALA A 796 -19.92 4.31 -15.57
C ALA A 796 -18.68 5.20 -15.38
N ALA A 797 -17.67 5.04 -16.24
CA ALA A 797 -16.46 5.86 -16.21
C ALA A 797 -16.77 7.36 -16.43
N GLU A 798 -17.54 7.70 -17.47
CA GLU A 798 -17.92 9.09 -17.76
C GLU A 798 -18.74 9.70 -16.63
N MET A 799 -19.71 8.96 -16.09
CA MET A 799 -20.49 9.42 -14.94
C MET A 799 -19.62 9.67 -13.71
N ALA A 800 -18.60 8.81 -13.46
CA ALA A 800 -17.68 9.00 -12.36
C ALA A 800 -16.81 10.25 -12.52
N VAL A 801 -16.32 10.54 -13.74
CA VAL A 801 -15.62 11.80 -14.05
C VAL A 801 -16.48 13.02 -13.78
N GLN A 802 -17.80 12.92 -14.00
CA GLN A 802 -18.77 13.97 -13.70
C GLN A 802 -19.26 13.98 -12.24
N GLY A 803 -18.65 13.17 -11.36
CA GLY A 803 -18.97 13.16 -9.93
C GLY A 803 -20.24 12.38 -9.58
N LEU A 804 -20.55 11.31 -10.31
CA LEU A 804 -21.63 10.37 -10.01
C LEU A 804 -21.06 8.99 -9.67
N ALA A 805 -21.49 8.39 -8.57
CA ALA A 805 -21.23 6.98 -8.32
C ALA A 805 -22.22 6.12 -9.14
N THR A 806 -21.80 4.94 -9.58
CA THR A 806 -22.69 4.01 -10.29
C THR A 806 -22.60 2.60 -9.73
N ILE A 807 -23.68 1.83 -9.91
CA ILE A 807 -23.70 0.39 -9.65
C ILE A 807 -24.36 -0.33 -10.83
N ARG A 808 -23.61 -1.22 -11.46
CA ARG A 808 -24.08 -2.10 -12.53
C ARG A 808 -24.02 -3.55 -12.04
N PHE A 809 -25.03 -4.36 -12.34
CA PHE A 809 -25.14 -5.70 -11.77
C PHE A 809 -25.80 -6.67 -12.73
N ASN A 810 -25.57 -7.96 -12.50
CA ASN A 810 -26.24 -9.05 -13.22
C ASN A 810 -27.55 -9.40 -12.52
N PHE A 811 -28.65 -9.45 -13.28
CA PHE A 811 -29.90 -10.01 -12.76
C PHE A 811 -29.72 -11.50 -12.43
N GLN A 812 -30.57 -12.00 -11.54
CA GLN A 812 -30.55 -13.40 -11.12
C GLN A 812 -30.48 -14.38 -12.32
N GLY A 813 -29.48 -15.25 -12.31
CA GLY A 813 -29.28 -16.29 -13.34
C GLY A 813 -28.54 -15.84 -14.60
N ILE A 814 -27.89 -14.67 -14.57
CA ILE A 814 -27.06 -14.18 -15.68
C ILE A 814 -25.58 -14.55 -15.49
N ASP A 815 -25.12 -14.74 -14.26
CA ASP A 815 -23.74 -15.14 -13.95
C ASP A 815 -23.42 -16.52 -14.57
N GLU A 816 -22.15 -16.70 -14.96
CA GLU A 816 -21.68 -17.94 -15.59
C GLU A 816 -21.96 -19.16 -14.70
N GLY A 817 -22.63 -20.17 -15.26
CA GLY A 817 -22.99 -21.39 -14.54
C GLY A 817 -24.21 -21.26 -13.63
N THR A 818 -24.99 -20.17 -13.73
CA THR A 818 -26.23 -19.94 -12.97
C THR A 818 -27.47 -19.85 -13.85
N GLU A 819 -27.36 -20.13 -15.15
CA GLU A 819 -28.40 -19.86 -16.16
C GLU A 819 -29.73 -20.56 -15.86
N GLU A 820 -29.72 -21.71 -15.20
CA GLU A 820 -30.94 -22.39 -14.75
C GLU A 820 -31.75 -21.60 -13.72
N LEU A 821 -31.11 -20.69 -12.98
CA LEU A 821 -31.76 -19.81 -12.01
C LEU A 821 -32.52 -18.66 -12.68
N TYR A 822 -32.29 -18.40 -13.97
CA TYR A 822 -33.00 -17.37 -14.74
C TYR A 822 -34.52 -17.65 -14.82
N VAL A 823 -34.97 -18.86 -14.49
CA VAL A 823 -36.38 -19.18 -14.33
C VAL A 823 -37.07 -18.35 -13.24
N ASN A 824 -36.30 -17.83 -12.28
CA ASN A 824 -36.80 -16.97 -11.21
C ASN A 824 -36.86 -15.49 -11.61
N TYR A 825 -36.23 -15.12 -12.73
CA TYR A 825 -36.25 -13.76 -13.24
C TYR A 825 -37.67 -13.35 -13.69
N SER A 826 -38.10 -12.16 -13.29
CA SER A 826 -39.41 -11.56 -13.55
C SER A 826 -39.35 -10.03 -13.37
N TYR A 827 -40.41 -9.28 -13.69
CA TYR A 827 -40.43 -7.85 -13.37
C TYR A 827 -40.35 -7.62 -11.85
N THR A 828 -40.99 -8.50 -11.08
CA THR A 828 -40.96 -8.43 -9.62
C THR A 828 -39.55 -8.62 -9.07
N SER A 829 -38.81 -9.63 -9.55
CA SER A 829 -37.43 -9.85 -9.13
C SER A 829 -36.53 -8.71 -9.58
N ALA A 830 -36.62 -8.25 -10.83
CA ALA A 830 -35.81 -7.15 -11.34
C ALA A 830 -35.97 -5.85 -10.51
N ASN A 831 -37.18 -5.56 -10.03
CA ASN A 831 -37.42 -4.43 -9.14
C ASN A 831 -36.80 -4.62 -7.75
N ILE A 832 -36.85 -5.85 -7.20
CA ILE A 832 -36.21 -6.18 -5.91
C ILE A 832 -34.69 -6.05 -6.03
N ASP A 833 -34.13 -6.56 -7.12
CA ASP A 833 -32.71 -6.51 -7.45
C ASP A 833 -32.23 -5.06 -7.60
N ALA A 834 -32.95 -4.24 -8.38
CA ALA A 834 -32.67 -2.81 -8.52
C ALA A 834 -32.71 -2.07 -7.18
N LYS A 835 -33.66 -2.43 -6.29
CA LYS A 835 -33.76 -1.84 -4.96
C LYS A 835 -32.61 -2.28 -4.04
N ALA A 836 -32.19 -3.54 -4.10
CA ALA A 836 -31.05 -4.04 -3.34
C ALA A 836 -29.75 -3.36 -3.78
N ALA A 837 -29.55 -3.18 -5.09
CA ALA A 837 -28.43 -2.42 -5.63
C ALA A 837 -28.45 -0.95 -5.18
N ALA A 838 -29.62 -0.31 -5.19
CA ALA A 838 -29.78 1.06 -4.67
C ALA A 838 -29.46 1.16 -3.17
N ASP A 839 -29.89 0.19 -2.36
CA ASP A 839 -29.63 0.15 -0.92
C ASP A 839 -28.14 -0.07 -0.61
N TYR A 840 -27.48 -0.92 -1.40
CA TYR A 840 -26.04 -1.11 -1.32
C TYR A 840 -25.31 0.22 -1.60
N LEU A 841 -25.64 0.86 -2.73
CA LEU A 841 -25.03 2.11 -3.14
C LEU A 841 -25.27 3.24 -2.12
N ALA A 842 -26.48 3.32 -1.55
CA ALA A 842 -26.82 4.27 -0.47
C ALA A 842 -26.05 4.03 0.84
N GLY A 843 -25.61 2.80 1.07
CA GLY A 843 -24.87 2.40 2.27
C GLY A 843 -23.41 2.84 2.27
N LEU A 844 -22.85 3.20 1.12
CA LEU A 844 -21.47 3.68 1.02
C LEU A 844 -21.33 5.05 1.70
N GLU A 845 -20.28 5.23 2.51
CA GLU A 845 -20.10 6.48 3.28
C GLU A 845 -19.99 7.72 2.38
N VAL A 846 -19.53 7.53 1.13
CA VAL A 846 -19.26 8.58 0.13
C VAL A 846 -20.43 8.88 -0.81
N VAL A 847 -21.53 8.12 -0.73
CA VAL A 847 -22.73 8.33 -1.57
C VAL A 847 -23.82 9.04 -0.77
N ASP A 848 -24.51 9.97 -1.42
CA ASP A 848 -25.71 10.62 -0.92
C ASP A 848 -26.94 9.76 -1.25
N GLY A 849 -27.35 8.91 -0.31
CA GLY A 849 -28.46 7.98 -0.46
C GLY A 849 -29.83 8.64 -0.73
N ASP A 850 -29.96 9.95 -0.52
CA ASP A 850 -31.18 10.69 -0.86
C ASP A 850 -31.22 11.11 -2.35
N LYS A 851 -30.12 10.91 -3.09
CA LYS A 851 -29.93 11.34 -4.49
C LYS A 851 -29.55 10.17 -5.40
N LEU A 852 -30.48 9.22 -5.53
CA LEU A 852 -30.27 8.05 -6.39
C LEU A 852 -31.07 8.13 -7.68
N GLY A 853 -30.43 7.84 -8.81
CA GLY A 853 -31.04 7.64 -10.11
C GLY A 853 -31.11 6.16 -10.49
N VAL A 854 -31.93 5.84 -11.49
CA VAL A 854 -31.93 4.53 -12.15
C VAL A 854 -31.91 4.71 -13.65
N MET A 855 -31.14 3.87 -14.33
CA MET A 855 -31.17 3.76 -15.77
C MET A 855 -31.30 2.33 -16.25
N GLY A 856 -31.71 2.16 -17.50
CA GLY A 856 -31.62 0.87 -18.15
C GLY A 856 -31.78 0.90 -19.66
N TRP A 857 -31.33 -0.18 -20.30
CA TRP A 857 -31.37 -0.35 -21.75
C TRP A 857 -32.37 -1.42 -22.15
N SER A 858 -33.24 -1.13 -23.12
CA SER A 858 -34.18 -2.08 -23.71
C SER A 858 -35.15 -2.60 -22.64
N GLN A 859 -35.20 -3.90 -22.38
CA GLN A 859 -35.91 -4.46 -21.23
C GLN A 859 -35.42 -3.90 -19.88
N GLY A 860 -34.13 -3.60 -19.74
CA GLY A 860 -33.60 -2.88 -18.58
C GLY A 860 -34.23 -1.49 -18.42
N GLY A 861 -34.54 -0.82 -19.53
CA GLY A 861 -35.30 0.43 -19.54
C GLY A 861 -36.75 0.25 -19.07
N THR A 862 -37.41 -0.83 -19.47
CA THR A 862 -38.70 -1.24 -18.90
C THR A 862 -38.59 -1.41 -17.38
N ASN A 863 -37.58 -2.14 -16.91
CA ASN A 863 -37.35 -2.37 -15.49
C ASN A 863 -37.02 -1.07 -14.74
N ALA A 864 -36.31 -0.11 -15.34
CA ALA A 864 -36.01 1.18 -14.73
C ALA A 864 -37.30 1.97 -14.44
N PHE A 865 -38.26 1.96 -15.38
CA PHE A 865 -39.57 2.55 -15.14
C PHE A 865 -40.31 1.86 -13.99
N LEU A 866 -40.36 0.53 -14.01
CA LEU A 866 -41.08 -0.24 -13.00
C LEU A 866 -40.45 -0.10 -11.61
N ALA A 867 -39.12 -0.06 -11.52
CA ALA A 867 -38.39 0.14 -10.28
C ALA A 867 -38.64 1.54 -9.71
N ALA A 868 -38.61 2.58 -10.55
CA ALA A 868 -38.93 3.95 -10.14
C ALA A 868 -40.39 4.13 -9.70
N ALA A 869 -41.33 3.43 -10.35
CA ALA A 869 -42.73 3.41 -9.97
C ALA A 869 -42.96 2.68 -8.62
N ALA A 870 -42.28 1.54 -8.42
CA ALA A 870 -42.38 0.73 -7.21
C ALA A 870 -41.69 1.39 -5.99
N TYR A 871 -40.60 2.12 -6.22
CA TYR A 871 -39.76 2.73 -5.18
C TYR A 871 -39.53 4.24 -5.40
N PRO A 872 -40.59 5.07 -5.40
CA PRO A 872 -40.50 6.51 -5.69
C PRO A 872 -39.72 7.30 -4.62
N ASP A 873 -39.59 6.73 -3.42
CA ASP A 873 -38.78 7.33 -2.35
C ASP A 873 -37.28 7.04 -2.51
N THR A 874 -36.91 6.05 -3.34
CA THR A 874 -35.52 5.73 -3.65
C THR A 874 -35.06 6.46 -4.90
N PHE A 875 -35.73 6.27 -6.04
CA PHE A 875 -35.27 6.79 -7.32
C PHE A 875 -35.81 8.19 -7.60
N LYS A 876 -34.89 9.16 -7.70
CA LYS A 876 -35.14 10.59 -7.89
C LYS A 876 -34.92 11.07 -9.32
N SER A 877 -34.36 10.24 -10.19
CA SER A 877 -34.18 10.51 -11.61
C SER A 877 -34.16 9.20 -12.41
N VAL A 878 -34.68 9.23 -13.64
CA VAL A 878 -34.81 8.04 -14.48
C VAL A 878 -34.29 8.31 -15.90
N VAL A 879 -33.43 7.44 -16.42
CA VAL A 879 -32.99 7.49 -17.82
C VAL A 879 -33.24 6.13 -18.48
N THR A 880 -33.71 6.09 -19.72
CA THR A 880 -33.80 4.82 -20.46
C THR A 880 -33.20 4.92 -21.85
N TRP A 881 -32.40 3.93 -22.21
CA TRP A 881 -31.89 3.75 -23.57
C TRP A 881 -32.76 2.72 -24.29
N ALA A 882 -33.45 3.14 -25.35
CA ALA A 882 -34.39 2.29 -26.08
C ALA A 882 -35.40 1.53 -25.18
N GLY A 883 -35.91 2.17 -24.11
CA GLY A 883 -36.82 1.53 -23.15
C GLY A 883 -38.13 1.06 -23.79
N ALA A 884 -38.47 -0.22 -23.63
CA ALA A 884 -39.65 -0.81 -24.24
C ALA A 884 -40.91 -0.67 -23.37
N LEU A 885 -42.05 -0.36 -24.00
CA LEU A 885 -43.37 -0.33 -23.34
C LEU A 885 -44.13 -1.66 -23.49
N ASP A 886 -43.77 -2.48 -24.46
CA ASP A 886 -44.41 -3.77 -24.75
C ASP A 886 -43.36 -4.80 -25.17
N LEU A 887 -43.06 -5.74 -24.27
CA LEU A 887 -42.12 -6.84 -24.52
C LEU A 887 -42.76 -8.04 -25.22
N THR A 888 -44.07 -8.02 -25.49
CA THR A 888 -44.71 -9.11 -26.24
C THR A 888 -44.23 -9.15 -27.70
N THR A 889 -43.75 -8.02 -28.22
CA THR A 889 -43.18 -7.85 -29.56
C THR A 889 -41.88 -8.60 -29.78
N MET A 890 -41.22 -9.06 -28.71
CA MET A 890 -40.01 -9.88 -28.78
C MET A 890 -40.29 -11.31 -29.29
N PHE A 891 -41.55 -11.73 -29.34
CA PHE A 891 -41.95 -13.06 -29.78
C PHE A 891 -42.73 -12.97 -31.08
N GLU A 892 -42.48 -13.91 -32.00
CA GLU A 892 -43.32 -14.07 -33.20
C GLU A 892 -44.78 -14.40 -32.82
N ASP A 893 -44.97 -15.19 -31.75
CA ASP A 893 -46.27 -15.54 -31.17
C ASP A 893 -46.16 -15.62 -29.64
N PHE A 894 -46.39 -14.48 -28.97
CA PHE A 894 -46.33 -14.39 -27.51
C PHE A 894 -47.36 -15.28 -26.81
N ASP A 895 -48.57 -15.45 -27.36
CA ASP A 895 -49.60 -16.27 -26.73
C ASP A 895 -49.24 -17.76 -26.78
N ALA A 896 -48.55 -18.21 -27.85
CA ALA A 896 -48.00 -19.56 -27.91
C ALA A 896 -46.88 -19.77 -26.88
N ALA A 897 -45.92 -18.83 -26.79
CA ALA A 897 -44.84 -18.89 -25.80
C ALA A 897 -45.38 -18.86 -24.36
N TYR A 898 -46.39 -18.01 -24.08
CA TYR A 898 -47.11 -17.96 -22.80
C TYR A 898 -47.75 -19.31 -22.45
N ALA A 899 -48.47 -19.93 -23.39
CA ALA A 899 -49.13 -21.21 -23.17
C ALA A 899 -48.12 -22.35 -22.95
N GLU A 900 -46.95 -22.28 -23.60
CA GLU A 900 -45.86 -23.21 -23.38
C GLU A 900 -45.23 -23.04 -21.98
N ALA A 901 -44.94 -21.79 -21.58
CA ALA A 901 -44.44 -21.47 -20.24
C ALA A 901 -45.43 -21.90 -19.15
N GLU A 902 -46.73 -21.68 -19.34
CA GLU A 902 -47.78 -22.12 -18.38
C GLU A 902 -47.75 -23.65 -18.19
N LYS A 903 -47.54 -24.40 -19.26
CA LYS A 903 -47.52 -25.86 -19.24
C LYS A 903 -46.24 -26.43 -18.64
N ASN A 904 -45.09 -25.87 -19.00
CA ASN A 904 -43.78 -26.42 -18.69
C ASN A 904 -43.13 -25.76 -17.46
N GLY A 905 -43.71 -24.67 -16.94
CA GLY A 905 -43.15 -23.84 -15.88
C GLY A 905 -42.17 -22.77 -16.38
N SER A 906 -41.66 -22.91 -17.60
CA SER A 906 -40.75 -21.97 -18.27
C SER A 906 -40.83 -22.12 -19.80
N PHE A 907 -40.33 -21.11 -20.51
CA PHE A 907 -40.07 -21.12 -21.95
C PHE A 907 -38.59 -20.78 -22.17
N THR A 908 -37.88 -21.57 -22.97
CA THR A 908 -36.47 -21.33 -23.25
C THR A 908 -36.32 -20.29 -24.36
N MET A 909 -35.70 -19.16 -24.03
CA MET A 909 -35.31 -18.14 -25.00
C MET A 909 -33.97 -18.51 -25.62
N GLU A 910 -33.94 -18.63 -26.95
CA GLU A 910 -32.75 -18.95 -27.72
C GLU A 910 -32.04 -17.67 -28.17
N PHE A 911 -30.72 -17.65 -28.08
CA PHE A 911 -29.87 -16.53 -28.50
C PHE A 911 -28.70 -17.07 -29.34
N ASP A 912 -28.29 -16.32 -30.37
CA ASP A 912 -27.17 -16.73 -31.24
C ASP A 912 -25.79 -16.47 -30.59
N TRP A 913 -25.75 -15.69 -29.50
CA TRP A 913 -24.52 -15.16 -28.89
C TRP A 913 -24.31 -15.59 -27.43
N ARG A 914 -25.22 -16.37 -26.84
CA ARG A 914 -25.08 -16.91 -25.48
C ARG A 914 -25.86 -18.21 -25.32
N THR A 915 -25.65 -18.89 -24.18
CA THR A 915 -26.46 -20.02 -23.76
C THR A 915 -27.94 -19.61 -23.62
N SER A 916 -28.83 -20.46 -24.11
CA SER A 916 -30.27 -20.26 -24.05
C SER A 916 -30.75 -20.12 -22.60
N LEU A 917 -31.67 -19.18 -22.35
CA LEU A 917 -32.12 -18.85 -21.01
C LEU A 917 -33.54 -19.38 -20.72
N PRO A 918 -33.74 -20.21 -19.68
CA PRO A 918 -35.06 -20.65 -19.27
C PRO A 918 -35.81 -19.51 -18.60
N THR A 919 -36.77 -18.89 -19.31
CA THR A 919 -37.57 -17.78 -18.78
C THR A 919 -38.82 -18.33 -18.09
N GLY A 920 -38.97 -18.06 -16.78
CA GLY A 920 -40.05 -18.63 -15.99
C GLY A 920 -41.44 -18.10 -16.34
N PHE A 921 -42.47 -18.90 -16.04
CA PHE A 921 -43.86 -18.51 -16.28
C PHE A 921 -44.29 -17.22 -15.54
N GLN A 922 -43.63 -16.87 -14.43
CA GLN A 922 -43.91 -15.61 -13.74
C GLN A 922 -43.60 -14.39 -14.62
N TRP A 923 -42.48 -14.38 -15.36
CA TRP A 923 -42.14 -13.31 -16.28
C TRP A 923 -43.23 -13.08 -17.34
N PHE A 924 -43.73 -14.16 -17.95
CA PHE A 924 -44.81 -14.08 -18.94
C PHE A 924 -46.11 -13.51 -18.38
N LYS A 925 -46.45 -13.85 -17.12
CA LYS A 925 -47.60 -13.25 -16.44
C LYS A 925 -47.40 -11.76 -16.21
N ASP A 926 -46.21 -11.36 -15.76
CA ASP A 926 -45.88 -9.96 -15.50
C ASP A 926 -45.98 -9.14 -16.79
N VAL A 927 -45.36 -9.61 -17.89
CA VAL A 927 -45.44 -8.98 -19.22
C VAL A 927 -46.89 -8.87 -19.70
N LYS A 928 -47.70 -9.92 -19.55
CA LYS A 928 -49.09 -9.93 -20.02
C LYS A 928 -50.03 -9.05 -19.19
N SER A 929 -49.71 -8.81 -17.92
CA SER A 929 -50.61 -8.14 -16.98
C SER A 929 -50.21 -6.71 -16.60
N THR A 930 -48.98 -6.30 -16.94
CA THR A 930 -48.44 -4.97 -16.61
C THR A 930 -48.61 -4.03 -17.79
N ASP A 931 -49.29 -2.91 -17.59
CA ASP A 931 -49.30 -1.79 -18.53
C ASP A 931 -48.19 -0.81 -18.13
N VAL A 932 -47.01 -0.97 -18.76
CA VAL A 932 -45.81 -0.19 -18.43
C VAL A 932 -46.06 1.31 -18.58
N LEU A 933 -46.86 1.73 -19.58
CA LEU A 933 -47.17 3.15 -19.77
C LEU A 933 -48.04 3.68 -18.63
N GLU A 934 -49.00 2.92 -18.12
CA GLU A 934 -49.76 3.34 -16.93
C GLU A 934 -48.88 3.39 -15.66
N GLU A 935 -47.95 2.46 -15.48
CA GLU A 935 -47.01 2.49 -14.35
C GLU A 935 -46.09 3.72 -14.42
N THR A 936 -45.56 4.05 -15.60
CA THR A 936 -44.70 5.25 -15.78
C THR A 936 -45.39 6.56 -15.40
N LYS A 937 -46.72 6.66 -15.58
CA LYS A 937 -47.49 7.83 -15.16
C LYS A 937 -47.51 8.04 -13.65
N THR A 938 -47.12 7.04 -12.85
CA THR A 938 -47.05 7.15 -11.39
C THR A 938 -45.71 7.72 -10.90
N ILE A 939 -44.69 7.74 -11.78
CA ILE A 939 -43.34 8.23 -11.47
C ILE A 939 -43.36 9.75 -11.34
N LYS A 940 -42.82 10.25 -10.21
CA LYS A 940 -42.69 11.69 -9.92
C LYS A 940 -41.32 12.26 -10.28
N ALA A 941 -40.33 11.40 -10.39
CA ALA A 941 -38.98 11.77 -10.84
C ALA A 941 -39.01 12.27 -12.30
N PRO A 942 -38.09 13.17 -12.69
CA PRO A 942 -37.85 13.49 -14.09
C PRO A 942 -37.37 12.24 -14.85
N ILE A 943 -37.83 12.10 -16.09
CA ILE A 943 -37.57 10.95 -16.96
C ILE A 943 -36.94 11.44 -18.27
N LEU A 944 -35.75 10.96 -18.61
CA LEU A 944 -35.17 11.11 -19.94
C LEU A 944 -35.26 9.79 -20.70
N THR A 945 -36.01 9.78 -21.80
CA THR A 945 -36.02 8.67 -22.75
C THR A 945 -35.08 8.98 -23.90
N ILE A 946 -34.25 8.01 -24.28
CA ILE A 946 -33.29 8.14 -25.38
C ILE A 946 -33.53 7.00 -26.37
N ASN A 947 -33.79 7.31 -27.63
CA ASN A 947 -34.07 6.30 -28.67
C ASN A 947 -33.30 6.59 -29.95
N GLY A 948 -32.84 5.53 -30.63
CA GLY A 948 -32.27 5.65 -31.97
C GLY A 948 -33.35 5.83 -33.04
N ALA A 949 -33.19 6.78 -33.96
CA ALA A 949 -34.15 7.03 -35.03
C ALA A 949 -34.33 5.84 -36.00
N ALA A 950 -33.34 4.93 -36.04
CA ALA A 950 -33.34 3.73 -36.87
C ALA A 950 -33.56 2.45 -36.04
N ASP A 951 -33.97 2.57 -34.77
CA ASP A 951 -34.32 1.41 -33.94
C ASP A 951 -35.56 0.71 -34.51
N THR A 952 -35.39 -0.56 -34.89
CA THR A 952 -36.45 -1.42 -35.41
C THR A 952 -36.96 -2.44 -34.39
N VAL A 953 -36.34 -2.51 -33.21
CA VAL A 953 -36.68 -3.43 -32.12
C VAL A 953 -37.66 -2.75 -31.17
N VAL A 954 -37.35 -1.51 -30.77
CA VAL A 954 -38.23 -0.68 -29.94
C VAL A 954 -38.64 0.54 -30.74
N ASP A 955 -39.95 0.74 -30.93
CA ASP A 955 -40.47 1.89 -31.69
C ASP A 955 -39.96 3.20 -31.06
N PRO A 956 -39.18 4.03 -31.79
CA PRO A 956 -38.64 5.28 -31.27
C PRO A 956 -39.72 6.27 -30.78
N ALA A 957 -40.97 6.14 -31.27
CA ALA A 957 -42.09 6.95 -30.79
C ALA A 957 -42.50 6.63 -29.34
N SER A 958 -42.08 5.47 -28.81
CA SER A 958 -42.38 5.05 -27.43
C SER A 958 -41.76 6.00 -26.41
N GLY A 959 -40.51 6.40 -26.60
CA GLY A 959 -39.82 7.33 -25.70
C GLY A 959 -40.54 8.67 -25.59
N LYS A 960 -41.00 9.21 -26.72
CA LYS A 960 -41.83 10.43 -26.74
C LYS A 960 -43.16 10.22 -26.02
N THR A 961 -43.78 9.06 -26.19
CA THR A 961 -45.05 8.74 -25.53
C THR A 961 -44.90 8.73 -24.01
N VAL A 962 -43.79 8.21 -23.48
CA VAL A 962 -43.46 8.25 -22.05
C VAL A 962 -43.21 9.68 -21.58
N ALA A 963 -42.35 10.43 -22.28
CA ALA A 963 -42.02 11.80 -21.90
C ALA A 963 -43.27 12.71 -21.87
N ASP A 964 -44.17 12.58 -22.86
CA ASP A 964 -45.43 13.32 -22.91
C ASP A 964 -46.41 12.90 -21.79
N ALA A 965 -46.29 11.68 -21.26
CA ALA A 965 -47.13 11.14 -20.18
C ALA A 965 -46.57 11.37 -18.77
N ALA A 966 -45.30 11.74 -18.64
CA ALA A 966 -44.62 11.93 -17.37
C ALA A 966 -45.23 13.11 -16.57
N GLN A 967 -45.25 12.98 -15.24
CA GLN A 967 -45.80 14.02 -14.36
C GLN A 967 -44.83 15.19 -14.11
N ASN A 968 -43.56 15.02 -14.45
CA ASN A 968 -42.49 15.97 -14.16
C ASN A 968 -42.16 16.80 -15.41
N GLU A 969 -42.14 18.12 -15.27
CA GLU A 969 -41.88 19.04 -16.40
C GLU A 969 -40.45 18.98 -16.93
N ALA A 970 -39.50 18.43 -16.16
CA ALA A 970 -38.13 18.20 -16.60
C ALA A 970 -37.96 16.89 -17.39
N SER A 971 -39.02 16.11 -17.59
CA SER A 971 -38.97 14.92 -18.44
C SER A 971 -38.84 15.27 -19.92
N ALA A 972 -38.01 14.52 -20.63
CA ALA A 972 -37.67 14.78 -22.02
C ALA A 972 -37.48 13.49 -22.83
N ASN A 973 -37.50 13.62 -24.15
CA ASN A 973 -37.16 12.54 -25.08
C ASN A 973 -36.08 13.03 -26.06
N LEU A 974 -34.98 12.29 -26.16
CA LEU A 974 -33.88 12.51 -27.08
C LEU A 974 -33.89 11.44 -28.19
N ILE A 975 -33.94 11.87 -29.45
CA ILE A 975 -33.78 10.98 -30.61
C ILE A 975 -32.37 11.14 -31.18
N ILE A 976 -31.65 10.03 -31.30
CA ILE A 976 -30.32 9.98 -31.93
C ILE A 976 -30.48 9.57 -33.39
N GLU A 977 -30.06 10.42 -34.31
CA GLU A 977 -30.17 10.15 -35.75
C GLU A 977 -29.21 9.04 -36.20
N ASN A 978 -29.62 8.24 -37.21
CA ASN A 978 -28.83 7.12 -37.76
C ASN A 978 -28.35 6.09 -36.72
N CYS A 979 -29.11 5.92 -35.66
CA CYS A 979 -28.77 5.07 -34.53
C CYS A 979 -29.74 3.90 -34.44
N ASP A 980 -29.22 2.67 -34.42
CA ASP A 980 -29.99 1.44 -34.26
C ASP A 980 -30.25 1.10 -32.78
N HIS A 981 -30.89 -0.05 -32.53
CA HIS A 981 -31.21 -0.51 -31.17
C HIS A 981 -29.98 -0.71 -30.27
N THR A 982 -28.84 -1.04 -30.89
CA THR A 982 -27.56 -1.35 -30.23
C THR A 982 -26.65 -0.12 -30.15
N LEU A 983 -27.19 1.07 -30.42
CA LEU A 983 -26.46 2.33 -30.46
C LEU A 983 -25.25 2.30 -31.42
N ASN A 984 -25.36 1.51 -32.50
CA ASN A 984 -24.31 1.26 -33.50
C ASN A 984 -23.03 0.57 -32.99
N MET A 985 -23.01 0.04 -31.75
CA MET A 985 -21.82 -0.52 -31.10
C MET A 985 -21.13 -1.63 -31.92
N PHE A 986 -21.89 -2.42 -32.69
CA PHE A 986 -21.32 -3.48 -33.53
C PHE A 986 -20.63 -2.99 -34.81
N SER A 987 -20.85 -1.74 -35.21
CA SER A 987 -20.22 -1.17 -36.40
C SER A 987 -18.79 -0.66 -36.14
N GLY A 988 -18.42 -0.49 -34.87
CA GLY A 988 -17.20 0.20 -34.45
C GLY A 988 -17.29 1.74 -34.52
N ASP A 989 -18.46 2.29 -34.88
CA ASP A 989 -18.76 3.72 -34.78
C ASP A 989 -19.36 4.05 -33.40
N TYR A 990 -18.54 4.64 -32.53
CA TYR A 990 -18.93 5.00 -31.16
C TYR A 990 -19.56 6.39 -31.05
N THR A 991 -19.80 7.09 -32.16
CA THR A 991 -20.35 8.46 -32.13
C THR A 991 -21.70 8.53 -31.43
N ALA A 992 -22.59 7.59 -31.73
CA ALA A 992 -23.93 7.55 -31.15
C ALA A 992 -23.90 7.24 -29.65
N ILE A 993 -23.15 6.23 -29.23
CA ILE A 993 -23.05 5.86 -27.81
C ILE A 993 -22.43 7.00 -26.98
N ASN A 994 -21.39 7.68 -27.47
CA ASN A 994 -20.75 8.78 -26.73
C ASN A 994 -21.72 9.94 -26.52
N GLN A 995 -22.56 10.24 -27.53
CA GLN A 995 -23.63 11.23 -27.40
C GLN A 995 -24.68 10.81 -26.37
N VAL A 996 -25.07 9.53 -26.35
CA VAL A 996 -26.03 8.98 -25.40
C VAL A 996 -25.49 9.00 -23.96
N ILE A 997 -24.24 8.60 -23.77
CA ILE A 997 -23.56 8.62 -22.46
C ILE A 997 -23.50 10.05 -21.93
N SER A 998 -23.01 10.99 -22.75
CA SER A 998 -22.90 12.41 -22.34
C SER A 998 -24.25 12.96 -21.91
N ALA A 999 -25.31 12.76 -22.72
CA ALA A 999 -26.66 13.21 -22.40
C ALA A 999 -27.24 12.55 -21.14
N THR A 1000 -26.84 11.30 -20.85
CA THR A 1000 -27.26 10.55 -19.66
C THR A 1000 -26.62 11.12 -18.40
N ALA A 1001 -25.30 11.31 -18.43
CA ALA A 1001 -24.54 11.88 -17.32
C ALA A 1001 -25.01 13.32 -17.01
N ASP A 1002 -25.11 14.17 -18.04
CA ASP A 1002 -25.60 15.55 -17.91
C ASP A 1002 -26.99 15.59 -17.23
N PHE A 1003 -27.91 14.72 -17.65
CA PHE A 1003 -29.24 14.68 -17.09
C PHE A 1003 -29.25 14.25 -15.62
N PHE A 1004 -28.44 13.25 -15.24
CA PHE A 1004 -28.34 12.84 -13.84
C PHE A 1004 -27.68 13.91 -12.98
N VAL A 1005 -26.62 14.56 -13.45
CA VAL A 1005 -26.00 15.69 -12.76
C VAL A 1005 -27.02 16.81 -12.51
N ASP A 1006 -27.75 17.23 -13.55
CA ASP A 1006 -28.75 18.29 -13.44
C ASP A 1006 -29.88 17.94 -12.46
N THR A 1007 -30.37 16.69 -12.51
CA THR A 1007 -31.57 16.28 -11.77
C THR A 1007 -31.29 15.80 -10.35
N LEU A 1008 -30.09 15.28 -10.06
CA LEU A 1008 -29.70 14.80 -8.74
C LEU A 1008 -28.88 15.82 -7.95
N SER A 1009 -28.00 16.58 -8.59
CA SER A 1009 -27.12 17.55 -7.90
C SER A 1009 -27.76 18.93 -7.71
N GLY A 1010 -28.85 19.24 -8.43
CA GLY A 1010 -29.65 20.46 -8.25
C GLY A 1010 -29.02 21.72 -8.86
N THR A 1011 -27.96 21.59 -9.63
CA THR A 1011 -27.42 22.65 -10.49
C THR A 1011 -28.29 22.75 -11.75
N ALA A 1012 -29.28 23.63 -11.74
CA ALA A 1012 -30.00 23.96 -12.97
C ALA A 1012 -29.01 24.43 -14.04
N ALA A 1013 -29.05 23.81 -15.22
CA ALA A 1013 -28.38 24.25 -16.44
C ALA A 1013 -28.73 25.72 -16.77
N ALA A 1014 -27.94 26.63 -16.23
CA ALA A 1014 -27.89 28.03 -16.60
C ALA A 1014 -26.45 28.35 -16.97
N ASP A 1015 -26.01 27.84 -18.14
CA ASP A 1015 -24.97 28.41 -19.02
C ASP A 1015 -24.29 27.33 -19.91
N LYS A 1016 -25.05 26.61 -20.76
CA LYS A 1016 -24.45 25.87 -21.90
C LYS A 1016 -25.36 25.85 -23.15
N ALA A 1017 -25.96 26.99 -23.46
CA ALA A 1017 -26.53 27.24 -24.79
C ALA A 1017 -25.89 28.50 -25.41
N ALA A 1018 -24.77 28.30 -26.11
CA ALA A 1018 -24.21 29.23 -27.08
C ALA A 1018 -23.63 28.45 -28.26
#